data_AF-A0A1Q4YNC9-F1
#
_entry.id   AF-A0A1Q4YNC9-F1
#
_cell.length_a   1.000
_cell.length_b   1.000
_cell.length_c   1.000
_cell.angle_alpha   90.00
_cell.angle_beta   90.00
_cell.angle_gamma   90.00
#
_symmetry.space_group_name_H-M   'P 1'
#
loop_
_entity.id
_entity.type
_entity.pdbx_description
1 polymer ?
#
loop_
_entity_poly.entity_id
_entity_poly.type
_entity_poly.pdbx_seq_one_letter_code
_entity_poly.pdbx_strand_id
1 'polypeptide(L)'
;MRGNAATDAETRTGMTRIVLWLVVAVLAVRQMTVVLRQPPGERLTDLETWIGENGVLHVPGSLYDSDRFTGTPFAGLVLKPLSASAEQALGVAWTFGSLLLVAALGIVAARALPAPVSRRTTLLAAPVAISLLMLSLPVRNALYLGQTSILPVLLVLLGCFVARGERASGILIGIAAALQPTVLLFAALLWLTGRRRAAATSGATFAVGTAVAWAAMPHDSWTYWVHHVAGAGLGERPDSLANQSLHGALLRLGLEGPVEIVLFLALAAAVVLLGLRRAVRYAQDGQLLLAVAVTGCVVVAVSPTAWQHQLLWVLLAVVGRVGKRAADRLVWPAVVVLVITLPGKMLLPNIGALLPVRDNVLLLAALGAACAAPFLSRTSMYWQQPIPTVYAKPVASRWRRVPLLPFWRRVFSRPNLLLELLLIRVVYSAYAQVRLAATAGRATAEEHGRQIHSIEQWLHIDIEHWANHAVVKINWLREFFDYYYSTFHFIVPLTILGVLYARRPADYRWARSSIGFATLLALVGFWLYPLAPPRLMPGLGFIDTVHGVQDFAKPDYGTLTTLTNQYAAMPSLHFGWSLWCGVVIVVLAPKMWMKALGLLHPLFTVSAIVATGNHWVLDAVGGALVVSMGFGLTYLLSGRRALQLVTAGNANPHGEAGAGKEDAEADTGGAQAAEADAGAQAAADSGTEGAEKGADARTVGEMAGGKQ
;
A
#
# COMPACT_ATOMS: atom_id res chain seq x y z
N MET A 1 -7.32 37.07 -13.35
CA MET A 1 -6.95 35.62 -13.43
C MET A 1 -7.01 34.83 -12.11
N ARG A 2 -6.71 35.37 -10.91
CA ARG A 2 -6.68 34.54 -9.67
C ARG A 2 -8.03 33.87 -9.29
N GLY A 3 -9.17 34.46 -9.66
CA GLY A 3 -10.52 33.95 -9.32
C GLY A 3 -10.81 32.53 -9.82
N ASN A 4 -10.75 32.30 -11.15
CA ASN A 4 -11.13 31.02 -11.76
C ASN A 4 -10.34 29.82 -11.20
N ALA A 5 -9.08 30.03 -10.77
CA ALA A 5 -8.26 28.97 -10.18
C ALA A 5 -8.76 28.53 -8.79
N ALA A 6 -9.43 29.41 -8.05
CA ALA A 6 -10.05 29.08 -6.77
C ALA A 6 -11.37 28.33 -6.95
N THR A 7 -12.24 28.78 -7.87
CA THR A 7 -13.50 28.10 -8.18
C THR A 7 -13.26 26.69 -8.72
N ASP A 8 -12.32 26.52 -9.66
CA ASP A 8 -11.87 25.20 -10.15
C ASP A 8 -11.39 24.30 -9.00
N ALA A 9 -10.66 24.87 -8.06
CA ALA A 9 -10.10 24.14 -6.92
C ALA A 9 -11.18 23.68 -5.92
N GLU A 10 -12.30 24.40 -5.80
CA GLU A 10 -13.47 24.00 -5.02
C GLU A 10 -14.33 22.97 -5.76
N THR A 11 -14.70 23.21 -7.02
CA THR A 11 -15.52 22.29 -7.82
C THR A 11 -14.88 20.91 -7.94
N ARG A 12 -13.56 20.84 -8.16
CA ARG A 12 -12.80 19.57 -8.14
C ARG A 12 -12.82 18.89 -6.76
N THR A 13 -12.86 19.66 -5.66
CA THR A 13 -12.98 19.10 -4.30
C THR A 13 -14.39 18.54 -4.07
N GLY A 14 -15.43 19.24 -4.53
CA GLY A 14 -16.82 18.78 -4.50
C GLY A 14 -17.01 17.48 -5.28
N MET A 15 -16.53 17.43 -6.53
CA MET A 15 -16.57 16.22 -7.36
C MET A 15 -15.80 15.05 -6.73
N THR A 16 -14.59 15.30 -6.18
CA THR A 16 -13.84 14.27 -5.44
C THR A 16 -14.63 13.73 -4.23
N ARG A 17 -15.31 14.62 -3.49
CA ARG A 17 -16.18 14.22 -2.36
C ARG A 17 -17.34 13.34 -2.83
N ILE A 18 -18.02 13.70 -3.92
CA ILE A 18 -19.13 12.92 -4.48
C ILE A 18 -18.65 11.53 -4.89
N VAL A 19 -17.55 11.44 -5.64
CA VAL A 19 -16.94 10.16 -6.07
C VAL A 19 -16.57 9.28 -4.87
N LEU A 20 -16.02 9.85 -3.80
CA LEU A 20 -15.69 9.08 -2.60
C LEU A 20 -16.93 8.58 -1.84
N TRP A 21 -18.03 9.33 -1.82
CA TRP A 21 -19.30 8.83 -1.24
C TRP A 21 -19.97 7.78 -2.13
N LEU A 22 -19.84 7.87 -3.45
CA LEU A 22 -20.24 6.80 -4.37
C LEU A 22 -19.39 5.53 -4.15
N VAL A 23 -18.08 5.65 -3.90
CA VAL A 23 -17.23 4.52 -3.51
C VAL A 23 -17.69 3.90 -2.19
N VAL A 24 -18.03 4.69 -1.17
CA VAL A 24 -18.61 4.18 0.08
C VAL A 24 -19.92 3.43 -0.17
N ALA A 25 -20.82 3.95 -1.01
CA ALA A 25 -22.08 3.29 -1.35
C ALA A 25 -21.85 1.96 -2.10
N VAL A 26 -20.96 1.94 -3.09
CA VAL A 26 -20.58 0.73 -3.83
C VAL A 26 -19.92 -0.29 -2.92
N LEU A 27 -19.07 0.12 -1.97
CA LEU A 27 -18.47 -0.78 -0.98
C LEU A 27 -19.50 -1.33 0.00
N ALA A 28 -20.45 -0.51 0.47
CA ALA A 28 -21.54 -0.97 1.33
C ALA A 28 -22.42 -2.02 0.62
N VAL A 29 -22.87 -1.73 -0.59
CA VAL A 29 -23.62 -2.68 -1.44
C VAL A 29 -22.79 -3.93 -1.71
N ARG A 30 -21.50 -3.80 -2.03
CA ARG A 30 -20.61 -4.95 -2.22
C ARG A 30 -20.57 -5.84 -0.99
N GLN A 31 -20.28 -5.31 0.22
CA GLN A 31 -20.20 -6.17 1.41
C GLN A 31 -21.55 -6.81 1.74
N MET A 32 -22.66 -6.06 1.61
CA MET A 32 -24.01 -6.58 1.79
C MET A 32 -24.31 -7.74 0.81
N THR A 33 -23.99 -7.57 -0.48
CA THR A 33 -24.18 -8.64 -1.49
C THR A 33 -23.23 -9.82 -1.33
N VAL A 34 -22.04 -9.65 -0.73
CA VAL A 34 -21.14 -10.79 -0.44
C VAL A 34 -21.74 -11.64 0.68
N VAL A 35 -22.09 -11.04 1.83
CA VAL A 35 -22.64 -11.78 2.96
C VAL A 35 -24.01 -12.39 2.64
N LEU A 36 -24.90 -11.67 1.96
CA LEU A 36 -26.26 -12.16 1.68
C LEU A 36 -26.35 -13.17 0.52
N ARG A 37 -25.33 -13.27 -0.35
CA ARG A 37 -25.27 -14.31 -1.41
C ARG A 37 -24.64 -15.61 -0.96
N GLN A 38 -23.95 -15.63 0.18
CA GLN A 38 -23.44 -16.87 0.76
C GLN A 38 -24.62 -17.71 1.31
N PRO A 39 -24.55 -19.05 1.24
CA PRO A 39 -25.51 -19.94 1.89
C PRO A 39 -25.65 -19.66 3.40
N PRO A 40 -26.79 -20.02 4.02
CA PRO A 40 -26.84 -20.30 5.46
C PRO A 40 -25.73 -21.29 5.85
N GLY A 41 -25.14 -21.13 7.03
CA GLY A 41 -23.98 -21.88 7.49
C GLY A 41 -22.62 -21.40 6.93
N GLU A 42 -22.59 -20.74 5.76
CA GLU A 42 -21.38 -20.15 5.17
C GLU A 42 -21.24 -18.63 5.43
N ARG A 43 -22.20 -18.02 6.12
CA ARG A 43 -22.25 -16.58 6.39
C ARG A 43 -22.52 -16.32 7.87
N LEU A 44 -21.98 -15.22 8.40
CA LEU A 44 -22.17 -14.81 9.79
C LEU A 44 -21.87 -15.97 10.77
N THR A 45 -20.82 -16.76 10.49
CA THR A 45 -20.63 -18.12 11.05
C THR A 45 -20.63 -18.20 12.57
N ASP A 46 -20.04 -17.21 13.24
CA ASP A 46 -19.97 -17.16 14.70
C ASP A 46 -21.35 -16.75 15.25
N LEU A 47 -21.98 -15.75 14.64
CA LEU A 47 -23.34 -15.30 15.00
C LEU A 47 -24.39 -16.40 14.79
N GLU A 48 -24.29 -17.20 13.72
CA GLU A 48 -25.17 -18.35 13.48
C GLU A 48 -24.93 -19.43 14.54
N THR A 49 -23.67 -19.71 14.88
CA THR A 49 -23.27 -20.59 16.00
C THR A 49 -23.74 -20.07 17.37
N TRP A 50 -23.94 -18.76 17.53
CA TRP A 50 -24.40 -18.17 18.80
C TRP A 50 -25.92 -18.06 18.90
N ILE A 51 -26.62 -17.71 17.81
CA ILE A 51 -28.01 -17.24 17.85
C ILE A 51 -29.01 -18.12 17.08
N GLY A 52 -28.58 -18.88 16.06
CA GLY A 52 -29.49 -19.67 15.23
C GLY A 52 -30.22 -20.80 15.98
N GLU A 53 -31.03 -21.60 15.28
CA GLU A 53 -31.88 -22.66 15.81
C GLU A 53 -31.21 -23.55 16.89
N ASN A 54 -29.93 -23.87 16.71
CA ASN A 54 -29.13 -24.72 17.61
C ASN A 54 -27.95 -23.95 18.26
N GLY A 55 -28.05 -22.61 18.32
CA GLY A 55 -27.00 -21.72 18.81
C GLY A 55 -26.88 -21.71 20.34
N VAL A 56 -25.67 -21.41 20.84
CA VAL A 56 -25.37 -21.47 22.29
C VAL A 56 -26.12 -20.48 23.17
N LEU A 57 -26.80 -19.47 22.60
CA LEU A 57 -27.71 -18.57 23.34
C LEU A 57 -29.17 -19.06 23.38
N HIS A 58 -29.50 -20.06 22.55
CA HIS A 58 -30.82 -20.69 22.44
C HIS A 58 -30.91 -22.00 23.22
N VAL A 59 -29.89 -22.84 23.12
CA VAL A 59 -29.83 -24.15 23.80
C VAL A 59 -29.69 -23.97 25.33
N PRO A 60 -30.44 -24.70 26.17
CA PRO A 60 -30.25 -24.69 27.61
C PRO A 60 -28.96 -25.44 28.01
N GLY A 61 -27.87 -24.69 28.19
CA GLY A 61 -26.54 -25.15 28.64
C GLY A 61 -25.68 -23.95 29.06
N SER A 62 -24.37 -24.15 29.25
CA SER A 62 -23.42 -23.03 29.39
C SER A 62 -22.96 -22.53 28.02
N LEU A 63 -22.62 -21.24 27.93
CA LEU A 63 -22.13 -20.61 26.70
C LEU A 63 -20.84 -21.26 26.19
N TYR A 64 -20.07 -21.88 27.10
CA TYR A 64 -18.71 -22.34 26.85
C TYR A 64 -18.62 -23.87 26.70
N ASP A 65 -19.72 -24.62 26.83
CA ASP A 65 -19.73 -26.10 26.74
C ASP A 65 -19.29 -26.66 25.36
N SER A 66 -19.12 -25.78 24.37
CA SER A 66 -18.63 -26.09 23.02
C SER A 66 -17.33 -25.36 22.63
N ASP A 67 -16.80 -24.51 23.53
CA ASP A 67 -15.71 -23.54 23.30
C ASP A 67 -15.90 -22.54 22.13
N ARG A 68 -17.02 -22.58 21.41
CA ARG A 68 -17.27 -21.72 20.23
C ARG A 68 -17.69 -20.28 20.58
N PHE A 69 -18.11 -20.02 21.81
CA PHE A 69 -18.42 -18.66 22.25
C PHE A 69 -17.16 -17.95 22.75
N THR A 70 -16.66 -17.00 21.97
CA THR A 70 -15.43 -16.23 22.30
C THR A 70 -15.70 -14.88 22.99
N GLY A 71 -16.97 -14.56 23.26
CA GLY A 71 -17.37 -13.34 23.97
C GLY A 71 -17.22 -13.44 25.49
N THR A 72 -17.42 -12.31 26.19
CA THR A 72 -17.56 -12.32 27.66
C THR A 72 -18.96 -12.80 28.08
N PRO A 73 -19.18 -13.24 29.33
CA PRO A 73 -20.52 -13.53 29.86
C PRO A 73 -21.45 -12.31 29.79
N PHE A 74 -20.90 -11.09 29.95
CA PHE A 74 -21.64 -9.84 29.73
C PHE A 74 -22.07 -9.64 28.27
N ALA A 75 -21.20 -9.97 27.30
CA ALA A 75 -21.57 -9.97 25.88
C ALA A 75 -22.67 -11.01 25.60
N GLY A 76 -22.59 -12.21 26.18
CA GLY A 76 -23.64 -13.24 26.11
C GLY A 76 -24.99 -12.72 26.59
N LEU A 77 -25.03 -12.06 27.76
CA LEU A 77 -26.25 -11.44 28.31
C LEU A 77 -26.80 -10.29 27.45
N VAL A 78 -25.94 -9.49 26.82
CA VAL A 78 -26.37 -8.41 25.90
C VAL A 78 -26.91 -8.97 24.57
N LEU A 79 -26.42 -10.14 24.13
CA LEU A 79 -26.86 -10.80 22.90
C LEU A 79 -28.08 -11.71 23.08
N LYS A 80 -28.30 -12.29 24.27
CA LYS A 80 -29.41 -13.22 24.55
C LYS A 80 -30.81 -12.67 24.24
N PRO A 81 -31.14 -11.38 24.47
CA PRO A 81 -32.42 -10.81 24.04
C PRO A 81 -32.60 -10.73 22.51
N LEU A 82 -31.50 -10.78 21.73
CA LEU A 82 -31.54 -10.70 20.27
C LEU A 82 -31.82 -12.06 19.62
N SER A 83 -31.59 -13.18 20.31
CA SER A 83 -31.85 -14.51 19.72
C SER A 83 -33.33 -14.85 19.57
N ALA A 84 -34.20 -14.18 20.33
CA ALA A 84 -35.65 -14.26 20.15
C ALA A 84 -36.17 -13.50 18.90
N SER A 85 -35.30 -12.93 18.06
CA SER A 85 -35.69 -12.15 16.87
C SER A 85 -35.38 -12.90 15.56
N ALA A 86 -36.37 -12.93 14.65
CA ALA A 86 -36.44 -13.90 13.55
C ALA A 86 -35.21 -13.96 12.64
N GLU A 87 -34.67 -15.17 12.47
CA GLU A 87 -33.35 -15.46 11.88
C GLU A 87 -33.16 -14.94 10.45
N GLN A 88 -34.22 -15.03 9.62
CA GLN A 88 -34.18 -14.54 8.24
C GLN A 88 -34.03 -13.01 8.17
N ALA A 89 -34.61 -12.28 9.13
CA ALA A 89 -34.42 -10.83 9.25
C ALA A 89 -33.08 -10.49 9.93
N LEU A 90 -32.64 -11.31 10.89
CA LEU A 90 -31.42 -11.09 11.67
C LEU A 90 -30.19 -10.92 10.79
N GLY A 91 -29.97 -11.79 9.78
CA GLY A 91 -28.79 -11.69 8.92
C GLY A 91 -28.71 -10.36 8.13
N VAL A 92 -29.85 -9.85 7.68
CA VAL A 92 -29.96 -8.55 6.99
C VAL A 92 -29.78 -7.39 7.97
N ALA A 93 -30.50 -7.43 9.10
CA ALA A 93 -30.46 -6.38 10.12
C ALA A 93 -29.09 -6.26 10.78
N TRP A 94 -28.43 -7.38 11.07
CA TRP A 94 -27.08 -7.44 11.63
C TRP A 94 -26.05 -6.86 10.65
N THR A 95 -26.03 -7.35 9.40
CA THR A 95 -25.08 -6.85 8.39
C THR A 95 -25.25 -5.34 8.16
N PHE A 96 -26.49 -4.85 8.08
CA PHE A 96 -26.79 -3.42 7.97
C PHE A 96 -26.36 -2.65 9.23
N GLY A 97 -26.63 -3.16 10.43
CA GLY A 97 -26.19 -2.59 11.71
C GLY A 97 -24.67 -2.49 11.82
N SER A 98 -23.93 -3.56 11.48
CA SER A 98 -22.47 -3.55 11.43
C SER A 98 -21.94 -2.52 10.43
N LEU A 99 -22.56 -2.38 9.24
CA LEU A 99 -22.18 -1.34 8.27
C LEU A 99 -22.46 0.08 8.79
N LEU A 100 -23.53 0.29 9.56
CA LEU A 100 -23.78 1.57 10.26
C LEU A 100 -22.76 1.84 11.37
N LEU A 101 -22.33 0.82 12.13
CA LEU A 101 -21.25 0.95 13.13
C LEU A 101 -19.92 1.32 12.46
N VAL A 102 -19.57 0.73 11.32
CA VAL A 102 -18.42 1.10 10.48
C VAL A 102 -18.53 2.55 10.01
N ALA A 103 -19.70 2.97 9.52
CA ALA A 103 -19.92 4.34 9.07
C ALA A 103 -19.76 5.35 10.22
N ALA A 104 -20.35 5.08 11.39
CA ALA A 104 -20.20 5.88 12.60
C ALA A 104 -18.73 5.96 13.06
N LEU A 105 -18.02 4.83 13.10
CA LEU A 105 -16.61 4.76 13.48
C LEU A 105 -15.74 5.61 12.53
N GLY A 106 -15.95 5.49 11.22
CA GLY A 106 -15.25 6.31 10.22
C GLY A 106 -15.53 7.80 10.34
N ILE A 107 -16.77 8.19 10.66
CA ILE A 107 -17.16 9.59 10.89
C ILE A 107 -16.52 10.16 12.16
N VAL A 108 -16.50 9.40 13.26
CA VAL A 108 -15.88 9.85 14.53
C VAL A 108 -14.36 9.94 14.38
N ALA A 109 -13.71 8.93 13.79
CA ALA A 109 -12.27 8.96 13.52
C ALA A 109 -11.86 10.12 12.60
N ALA A 110 -12.65 10.42 11.56
CA ALA A 110 -12.41 11.56 10.67
C ALA A 110 -12.56 12.93 11.36
N ARG A 111 -13.46 13.04 12.36
CA ARG A 111 -13.63 14.26 13.18
C ARG A 111 -12.56 14.40 14.26
N ALA A 112 -11.96 13.29 14.70
CA ALA A 112 -10.92 13.24 15.72
C ALA A 112 -9.49 13.50 15.19
N LEU A 113 -9.32 13.86 13.92
CA LEU A 113 -8.01 14.15 13.31
C LEU A 113 -7.28 15.33 14.00
N PRO A 114 -5.96 15.24 14.23
CA PRO A 114 -5.21 16.28 14.95
C PRO A 114 -5.12 17.59 14.14
N ALA A 115 -5.57 18.68 14.75
CA ALA A 115 -5.56 20.02 14.17
C ALA A 115 -4.13 20.59 14.01
N PRO A 116 -3.90 21.51 13.05
CA PRO A 116 -4.86 22.00 12.04
C PRO A 116 -5.06 21.00 10.88
N VAL A 117 -6.32 20.83 10.47
CA VAL A 117 -6.73 20.08 9.28
C VAL A 117 -7.18 21.04 8.18
N SER A 118 -6.83 20.76 6.92
CA SER A 118 -7.29 21.60 5.80
C SER A 118 -8.78 21.36 5.51
N ARG A 119 -9.50 22.37 5.00
CA ARG A 119 -10.92 22.20 4.58
C ARG A 119 -11.12 21.04 3.60
N ARG A 120 -10.14 20.76 2.72
CA ARG A 120 -10.11 19.56 1.88
C ARG A 120 -10.01 18.27 2.69
N THR A 121 -9.10 18.21 3.66
CA THR A 121 -8.97 17.07 4.58
C THR A 121 -10.29 16.82 5.30
N THR A 122 -10.90 17.84 5.91
CA THR A 122 -12.17 17.71 6.65
C THR A 122 -13.32 17.18 5.78
N LEU A 123 -13.42 17.63 4.53
CA LEU A 123 -14.49 17.21 3.60
C LEU A 123 -14.31 15.78 3.04
N LEU A 124 -13.07 15.28 2.98
CA LEU A 124 -12.74 13.99 2.34
C LEU A 124 -12.40 12.90 3.36
N ALA A 125 -12.03 13.24 4.60
CA ALA A 125 -11.59 12.30 5.62
C ALA A 125 -12.66 11.25 5.98
N ALA A 126 -13.93 11.64 6.11
CA ALA A 126 -15.00 10.72 6.47
C ALA A 126 -15.21 9.59 5.43
N PRO A 127 -15.49 9.85 4.14
CA PRO A 127 -15.66 8.77 3.18
C PRO A 127 -14.36 8.00 2.91
N VAL A 128 -13.17 8.61 3.05
CA VAL A 128 -11.89 7.87 3.01
C VAL A 128 -11.77 6.91 4.19
N ALA A 129 -12.05 7.34 5.42
CA ALA A 129 -11.99 6.49 6.61
C ALA A 129 -12.99 5.33 6.52
N ILE A 130 -14.23 5.59 6.09
CA ILE A 130 -15.25 4.55 5.89
C ILE A 130 -14.81 3.57 4.80
N SER A 131 -14.27 4.05 3.67
CA SER A 131 -13.78 3.17 2.58
C SER A 131 -12.62 2.28 3.04
N LEU A 132 -11.66 2.84 3.78
CA LEU A 132 -10.53 2.09 4.33
C LEU A 132 -10.98 1.06 5.38
N LEU A 133 -11.94 1.41 6.23
CA LEU A 133 -12.57 0.47 7.16
C LEU A 133 -13.27 -0.66 6.39
N MET A 134 -14.14 -0.35 5.43
CA MET A 134 -14.86 -1.35 4.63
C MET A 134 -13.95 -2.29 3.83
N LEU A 135 -12.78 -1.83 3.41
CA LEU A 135 -11.78 -2.66 2.72
C LEU A 135 -10.90 -3.48 3.69
N SER A 136 -10.86 -3.11 4.98
CA SER A 136 -9.98 -3.73 5.96
C SER A 136 -10.39 -5.16 6.33
N LEU A 137 -9.41 -6.02 6.54
CA LEU A 137 -9.55 -7.40 6.99
C LEU A 137 -10.30 -7.50 8.32
N PRO A 138 -10.10 -6.65 9.35
CA PRO A 138 -10.89 -6.73 10.58
C PRO A 138 -12.39 -6.50 10.36
N VAL A 139 -12.79 -5.52 9.53
CA VAL A 139 -14.21 -5.30 9.19
C VAL A 139 -14.75 -6.42 8.31
N ARG A 140 -13.98 -6.87 7.32
CA ARG A 140 -14.38 -7.99 6.44
C ARG A 140 -14.61 -9.28 7.22
N ASN A 141 -13.71 -9.60 8.16
CA ASN A 141 -13.87 -10.74 9.04
C ASN A 141 -15.03 -10.51 10.02
N ALA A 142 -15.21 -9.31 10.57
CA ALA A 142 -16.36 -9.02 11.44
C ALA A 142 -17.70 -9.20 10.72
N LEU A 143 -17.81 -8.78 9.45
CA LEU A 143 -19.00 -8.97 8.62
C LEU A 143 -19.19 -10.42 8.12
N TYR A 144 -18.11 -11.18 7.93
CA TYR A 144 -18.18 -12.60 7.53
C TYR A 144 -18.53 -13.51 8.71
N LEU A 145 -17.99 -13.23 9.91
CA LEU A 145 -18.22 -14.00 11.14
C LEU A 145 -19.49 -13.54 11.89
N GLY A 146 -19.93 -12.29 11.68
CA GLY A 146 -21.02 -11.68 12.45
C GLY A 146 -20.57 -11.13 13.82
N GLN A 147 -19.29 -10.79 13.97
CA GLN A 147 -18.68 -10.40 15.25
C GLN A 147 -19.01 -8.96 15.70
N THR A 148 -19.10 -8.77 17.03
CA THR A 148 -19.47 -7.49 17.67
C THR A 148 -18.29 -6.51 17.85
N SER A 149 -17.07 -6.90 17.47
CA SER A 149 -15.81 -6.20 17.76
C SER A 149 -15.69 -4.75 17.30
N ILE A 150 -16.57 -4.30 16.40
CA ILE A 150 -16.65 -2.91 15.95
C ILE A 150 -17.20 -2.00 17.06
N LEU A 151 -18.07 -2.53 17.92
CA LEU A 151 -18.77 -1.77 18.97
C LEU A 151 -17.86 -1.32 20.11
N PRO A 152 -16.99 -2.14 20.74
CA PRO A 152 -16.04 -1.67 21.75
C PRO A 152 -15.14 -0.53 21.24
N VAL A 153 -14.66 -0.63 19.99
CA VAL A 153 -13.81 0.39 19.35
C VAL A 153 -14.58 1.70 19.16
N LEU A 154 -15.84 1.63 18.68
CA LEU A 154 -16.71 2.79 18.53
C LEU A 154 -17.02 3.44 19.89
N LEU A 155 -17.37 2.65 20.91
CA LEU A 155 -17.67 3.13 22.26
C LEU A 155 -16.50 3.91 22.88
N VAL A 156 -15.27 3.41 22.72
CA VAL A 156 -14.07 4.14 23.16
C VAL A 156 -13.89 5.44 22.39
N LEU A 157 -14.05 5.45 21.07
CA LEU A 157 -13.91 6.70 20.29
C LEU A 157 -15.02 7.70 20.64
N LEU A 158 -16.26 7.26 20.87
CA LEU A 158 -17.33 8.12 21.39
C LEU A 158 -16.98 8.67 22.78
N GLY A 159 -16.47 7.83 23.69
CA GLY A 159 -16.02 8.25 25.02
C GLY A 159 -14.84 9.21 25.01
N CYS A 160 -13.91 9.08 24.06
CA CYS A 160 -12.76 9.97 23.93
C CYS A 160 -13.10 11.32 23.28
N PHE A 161 -13.96 11.34 22.25
CA PHE A 161 -14.12 12.47 21.33
C PHE A 161 -15.53 13.10 21.23
N VAL A 162 -16.58 12.42 21.72
CA VAL A 162 -17.99 12.87 21.53
C VAL A 162 -18.73 13.04 22.86
N ALA A 163 -18.44 12.21 23.86
CA ALA A 163 -19.10 12.24 25.16
C ALA A 163 -18.87 13.57 25.90
N ARG A 164 -19.95 14.22 26.31
CA ARG A 164 -19.90 15.46 27.11
C ARG A 164 -19.61 15.14 28.57
N GLY A 165 -18.38 15.42 29.01
CA GLY A 165 -17.94 15.26 30.39
C GLY A 165 -17.40 13.87 30.74
N GLU A 166 -16.62 13.81 31.81
CA GLU A 166 -15.83 12.63 32.17
C GLU A 166 -16.67 11.39 32.53
N ARG A 167 -17.82 11.55 33.22
CA ARG A 167 -18.65 10.40 33.62
C ARG A 167 -19.21 9.64 32.41
N ALA A 168 -19.79 10.36 31.45
CA ALA A 168 -20.33 9.77 30.23
C ALA A 168 -19.22 9.11 29.38
N SER A 169 -18.05 9.75 29.34
CA SER A 169 -16.84 9.19 28.72
C SER A 169 -16.43 7.84 29.34
N GLY A 170 -16.39 7.78 30.67
CA GLY A 170 -15.99 6.57 31.38
C GLY A 170 -17.02 5.44 31.26
N ILE A 171 -18.31 5.74 31.34
CA ILE A 171 -19.38 4.74 31.17
C ILE A 171 -19.25 4.02 29.81
N LEU A 172 -19.07 4.76 28.71
CA LEU A 172 -18.91 4.16 27.38
C LEU A 172 -17.67 3.25 27.30
N ILE A 173 -16.55 3.66 27.92
CA ILE A 173 -15.29 2.90 27.93
C ILE A 173 -15.39 1.69 28.88
N GLY A 174 -16.15 1.77 29.98
CA GLY A 174 -16.43 0.67 30.88
C GLY A 174 -17.35 -0.39 30.26
N ILE A 175 -18.35 0.02 29.48
CA ILE A 175 -19.17 -0.92 28.67
C ILE A 175 -18.31 -1.57 27.59
N ALA A 176 -17.44 -0.81 26.91
CA ALA A 176 -16.48 -1.36 25.94
C ALA A 176 -15.55 -2.40 26.58
N ALA A 177 -15.09 -2.16 27.82
CA ALA A 177 -14.31 -3.11 28.60
C ALA A 177 -15.14 -4.34 29.05
N ALA A 178 -16.41 -4.19 29.38
CA ALA A 178 -17.27 -5.33 29.76
C ALA A 178 -17.55 -6.26 28.56
N LEU A 179 -17.54 -5.72 27.33
CA LEU A 179 -17.58 -6.48 26.08
C LEU A 179 -16.21 -7.06 25.68
N GLN A 180 -15.11 -6.37 25.97
CA GLN A 180 -13.74 -6.79 25.65
C GLN A 180 -12.77 -6.36 26.77
N PRO A 181 -12.43 -7.23 27.76
CA PRO A 181 -11.77 -6.84 29.01
C PRO A 181 -10.48 -6.04 28.87
N THR A 182 -9.67 -6.34 27.86
CA THR A 182 -8.38 -5.68 27.63
C THR A 182 -8.52 -4.21 27.22
N VAL A 183 -9.71 -3.77 26.77
CA VAL A 183 -10.05 -2.35 26.55
C VAL A 183 -10.04 -1.54 27.86
N LEU A 184 -10.08 -2.18 29.04
CA LEU A 184 -9.93 -1.49 30.33
C LEU A 184 -8.60 -0.71 30.44
N LEU A 185 -7.58 -1.05 29.64
CA LEU A 185 -6.32 -0.30 29.55
C LEU A 185 -6.51 1.19 29.16
N PHE A 186 -7.62 1.54 28.51
CA PHE A 186 -7.97 2.94 28.24
C PHE A 186 -8.27 3.74 29.53
N ALA A 187 -8.67 3.11 30.63
CA ALA A 187 -8.77 3.77 31.93
C ALA A 187 -7.40 4.24 32.44
N ALA A 188 -6.34 3.45 32.21
CA ALA A 188 -4.97 3.86 32.54
C ALA A 188 -4.49 5.05 31.68
N LEU A 189 -4.81 5.06 30.37
CA LEU A 189 -4.56 6.22 29.51
C LEU A 189 -5.28 7.47 30.03
N LEU A 190 -6.56 7.36 30.39
CA LEU A 190 -7.35 8.47 30.94
C LEU A 190 -6.77 8.99 32.26
N TRP A 191 -6.37 8.10 33.17
CA TRP A 191 -5.77 8.46 34.45
C TRP A 191 -4.44 9.22 34.26
N LEU A 192 -3.56 8.70 33.42
CA LEU A 192 -2.25 9.29 33.11
C LEU A 192 -2.34 10.59 32.28
N THR A 193 -3.47 10.83 31.61
CA THR A 193 -3.77 12.10 30.92
C THR A 193 -4.64 13.05 31.74
N GLY A 194 -4.82 12.78 33.04
CA GLY A 194 -5.49 13.67 34.00
C GLY A 194 -7.01 13.52 34.09
N ARG A 195 -7.65 12.76 33.18
CA ARG A 195 -9.09 12.45 33.18
C ARG A 195 -9.44 11.36 34.22
N ARG A 196 -9.11 11.65 35.49
CA ARG A 196 -9.22 10.70 36.62
C ARG A 196 -10.66 10.28 36.92
N ARG A 197 -11.64 11.17 36.73
CA ARG A 197 -13.06 10.84 36.95
C ARG A 197 -13.54 9.88 35.86
N ALA A 198 -13.11 10.10 34.61
CA ALA A 198 -13.43 9.21 33.49
C ALA A 198 -12.83 7.82 33.73
N ALA A 199 -11.54 7.74 34.09
CA ALA A 199 -10.87 6.49 34.43
C ALA A 199 -11.57 5.71 35.57
N ALA A 200 -11.93 6.41 36.65
CA ALA A 200 -12.66 5.80 37.77
C ALA A 200 -14.04 5.28 37.35
N THR A 201 -14.79 6.04 36.54
CA THR A 201 -16.08 5.57 36.01
C THR A 201 -15.93 4.44 34.98
N SER A 202 -14.84 4.38 34.20
CA SER A 202 -14.56 3.22 33.34
C SER A 202 -14.39 1.94 34.17
N GLY A 203 -13.59 2.00 35.23
CA GLY A 203 -13.39 0.87 36.15
C GLY A 203 -14.67 0.47 36.88
N ALA A 204 -15.43 1.45 37.39
CA ALA A 204 -16.70 1.19 38.07
C ALA A 204 -17.76 0.57 37.14
N THR A 205 -17.93 1.10 35.92
CA THR A 205 -18.90 0.53 34.96
C THR A 205 -18.47 -0.85 34.45
N PHE A 206 -17.17 -1.10 34.26
CA PHE A 206 -16.64 -2.43 33.97
C PHE A 206 -16.94 -3.43 35.10
N ALA A 207 -16.66 -3.03 36.35
CA ALA A 207 -16.91 -3.86 37.53
C ALA A 207 -18.41 -4.17 37.71
N VAL A 208 -19.28 -3.17 37.55
CA VAL A 208 -20.74 -3.36 37.61
C VAL A 208 -21.24 -4.28 36.49
N GLY A 209 -20.79 -4.09 35.24
CA GLY A 209 -21.16 -4.98 34.14
C GLY A 209 -20.71 -6.42 34.37
N THR A 210 -19.51 -6.60 34.90
CA THR A 210 -18.95 -7.92 35.24
C THR A 210 -19.70 -8.56 36.42
N ALA A 211 -20.07 -7.79 37.44
CA ALA A 211 -20.83 -8.26 38.60
C ALA A 211 -22.28 -8.64 38.23
N VAL A 212 -22.93 -7.86 37.35
CA VAL A 212 -24.24 -8.22 36.77
C VAL A 212 -24.14 -9.52 35.97
N ALA A 213 -23.04 -9.72 35.23
CA ALA A 213 -22.83 -10.96 34.50
C ALA A 213 -22.61 -12.17 35.42
N TRP A 214 -21.82 -12.02 36.48
CA TRP A 214 -21.67 -13.02 37.53
C TRP A 214 -22.97 -13.33 38.26
N ALA A 215 -23.84 -12.35 38.50
CA ALA A 215 -25.11 -12.55 39.19
C ALA A 215 -26.16 -13.27 38.32
N ALA A 216 -26.17 -13.02 37.01
CA ALA A 216 -27.14 -13.63 36.08
C ALA A 216 -26.63 -14.95 35.46
N MET A 217 -25.32 -15.13 35.33
CA MET A 217 -24.68 -16.33 34.75
C MET A 217 -23.43 -16.71 35.55
N PRO A 218 -23.59 -17.27 36.77
CA PRO A 218 -22.46 -17.51 37.68
C PRO A 218 -21.49 -18.58 37.17
N HIS A 219 -22.01 -19.66 36.59
CA HIS A 219 -21.21 -20.77 36.09
C HIS A 219 -20.38 -20.36 34.87
N ASP A 220 -21.02 -19.76 33.86
CA ASP A 220 -20.35 -19.19 32.68
C ASP A 220 -19.28 -18.15 33.07
N SER A 221 -19.56 -17.36 34.11
CA SER A 221 -18.61 -16.36 34.60
C SER A 221 -17.40 -17.00 35.31
N TRP A 222 -17.60 -18.07 36.09
CA TRP A 222 -16.49 -18.87 36.60
C TRP A 222 -15.67 -19.48 35.46
N THR A 223 -16.32 -20.10 34.47
CA THR A 223 -15.66 -20.74 33.32
C THR A 223 -14.86 -19.74 32.50
N TYR A 224 -15.40 -18.56 32.19
CA TYR A 224 -14.67 -17.52 31.44
C TYR A 224 -13.50 -16.90 32.21
N TRP A 225 -13.69 -16.56 33.49
CA TRP A 225 -12.69 -15.80 34.25
C TRP A 225 -11.63 -16.67 34.92
N VAL A 226 -11.97 -17.90 35.31
CA VAL A 226 -11.09 -18.78 36.10
C VAL A 226 -10.57 -19.96 35.28
N HIS A 227 -11.45 -20.70 34.59
CA HIS A 227 -11.01 -21.86 33.79
C HIS A 227 -10.29 -21.42 32.50
N HIS A 228 -10.94 -20.55 31.74
CA HIS A 228 -10.43 -19.97 30.49
C HIS A 228 -9.76 -18.60 30.68
N VAL A 229 -9.26 -18.27 31.88
CA VAL A 229 -8.45 -17.06 32.23
C VAL A 229 -8.67 -15.85 31.29
N ALA A 230 -9.86 -15.26 31.34
CA ALA A 230 -10.32 -14.14 30.51
C ALA A 230 -10.39 -14.40 28.99
N GLY A 231 -10.87 -15.58 28.61
CA GLY A 231 -11.09 -16.02 27.22
C GLY A 231 -9.89 -16.65 26.51
N ALA A 232 -8.85 -17.03 27.25
CA ALA A 232 -7.74 -17.85 26.76
C ALA A 232 -8.20 -19.32 26.58
N GLY A 233 -8.00 -19.88 25.38
CA GLY A 233 -8.37 -21.25 25.03
C GLY A 233 -9.66 -21.37 24.19
N LEU A 234 -10.59 -20.43 24.34
CA LEU A 234 -11.85 -20.39 23.59
C LEU A 234 -11.64 -20.07 22.10
N GLY A 235 -12.44 -20.70 21.23
CA GLY A 235 -12.46 -20.45 19.78
C GLY A 235 -11.48 -21.31 18.99
N GLU A 236 -10.71 -20.70 18.09
CA GLU A 236 -9.64 -21.39 17.36
C GLU A 236 -8.43 -21.67 18.27
N ARG A 237 -7.57 -22.61 17.86
CA ARG A 237 -6.31 -22.90 18.57
C ARG A 237 -5.47 -21.61 18.72
N PRO A 238 -4.87 -21.30 19.90
CA PRO A 238 -4.20 -20.02 20.12
C PRO A 238 -3.00 -19.72 19.21
N ASP A 239 -2.40 -20.73 18.57
CA ASP A 239 -1.36 -20.60 17.54
C ASP A 239 -1.90 -20.21 16.14
N SER A 240 -3.22 -20.29 15.91
CA SER A 240 -3.84 -19.98 14.62
C SER A 240 -3.49 -18.59 14.10
N LEU A 241 -3.34 -18.48 12.77
CA LEU A 241 -3.16 -17.20 12.05
C LEU A 241 -4.29 -16.19 12.33
N ALA A 242 -5.46 -16.65 12.78
CA ALA A 242 -6.55 -15.79 13.25
C ALA A 242 -6.18 -15.00 14.52
N ASN A 243 -5.36 -15.57 15.41
CA ASN A 243 -4.86 -14.89 16.61
C ASN A 243 -3.60 -14.06 16.30
N GLN A 244 -3.66 -12.74 16.50
CA GLN A 244 -2.57 -11.81 16.27
C GLN A 244 -2.08 -11.13 17.58
N SER A 245 -2.08 -11.87 18.69
CA SER A 245 -1.43 -11.46 19.96
C SER A 245 0.04 -11.87 20.05
N LEU A 246 0.78 -11.29 21.01
CA LEU A 246 2.14 -11.74 21.36
C LEU A 246 2.17 -13.23 21.75
N HIS A 247 1.21 -13.69 22.55
CA HIS A 247 1.08 -15.09 22.96
C HIS A 247 0.95 -16.02 21.74
N GLY A 248 0.01 -15.74 20.82
CA GLY A 248 -0.12 -16.53 19.58
C GLY A 248 1.13 -16.49 18.69
N ALA A 249 1.88 -15.39 18.73
CA ALA A 249 3.15 -15.29 18.00
C ALA A 249 4.30 -16.09 18.63
N LEU A 250 4.32 -16.27 19.96
CA LEU A 250 5.29 -17.12 20.65
C LEU A 250 5.00 -18.61 20.42
N LEU A 251 3.72 -19.02 20.50
CA LEU A 251 3.29 -20.38 20.14
C LEU A 251 3.69 -20.73 18.69
N ARG A 252 3.47 -19.82 17.74
CA ARG A 252 3.92 -19.98 16.34
C ARG A 252 5.45 -20.03 16.14
N LEU A 253 6.24 -19.74 17.16
CA LEU A 253 7.70 -19.94 17.17
C LEU A 253 8.12 -21.26 17.83
N GLY A 254 7.17 -22.10 18.25
CA GLY A 254 7.43 -23.37 18.94
C GLY A 254 7.79 -23.21 20.42
N LEU A 255 7.39 -22.10 21.05
CA LEU A 255 7.56 -21.87 22.48
C LEU A 255 6.26 -22.25 23.20
N GLU A 256 6.33 -23.19 24.15
CA GLU A 256 5.19 -23.67 24.93
C GLU A 256 5.57 -23.81 26.42
N GLY A 257 4.57 -23.89 27.30
CA GLY A 257 4.76 -24.11 28.73
C GLY A 257 5.29 -22.91 29.51
N PRO A 258 5.88 -23.11 30.72
CA PRO A 258 6.20 -22.00 31.64
C PRO A 258 7.13 -20.93 31.06
N VAL A 259 8.02 -21.29 30.14
CA VAL A 259 8.96 -20.35 29.50
C VAL A 259 8.23 -19.41 28.53
N GLU A 260 7.24 -19.93 27.79
CA GLU A 260 6.35 -19.11 26.96
C GLU A 260 5.61 -18.10 27.84
N ILE A 261 4.90 -18.56 28.88
CA ILE A 261 4.09 -17.69 29.76
C ILE A 261 4.93 -16.57 30.38
N VAL A 262 6.11 -16.90 30.91
CA VAL A 262 7.02 -15.91 31.51
C VAL A 262 7.51 -14.89 30.47
N LEU A 263 7.83 -15.35 29.26
CA LEU A 263 8.26 -14.46 28.17
C LEU A 263 7.12 -13.59 27.64
N PHE A 264 5.91 -14.15 27.50
CA PHE A 264 4.70 -13.41 27.15
C PHE A 264 4.42 -12.30 28.17
N LEU A 265 4.41 -12.62 29.47
CA LEU A 265 4.17 -11.63 30.53
C LEU A 265 5.25 -10.54 30.55
N ALA A 266 6.53 -10.89 30.37
CA ALA A 266 7.62 -9.92 30.28
C ALA A 266 7.50 -9.00 29.06
N LEU A 267 7.20 -9.54 27.88
CA LEU A 267 7.00 -8.77 26.65
C LEU A 267 5.73 -7.91 26.73
N ALA A 268 4.64 -8.44 27.28
CA ALA A 268 3.40 -7.71 27.52
C ALA A 268 3.62 -6.53 28.46
N ALA A 269 4.30 -6.73 29.59
CA ALA A 269 4.66 -5.65 30.51
C ALA A 269 5.53 -4.57 29.83
N ALA A 270 6.53 -4.98 29.03
CA ALA A 270 7.35 -4.04 28.27
C ALA A 270 6.54 -3.24 27.24
N VAL A 271 5.64 -3.89 26.50
CA VAL A 271 4.77 -3.24 25.49
C VAL A 271 3.73 -2.33 26.13
N VAL A 272 3.15 -2.69 27.28
CA VAL A 272 2.28 -1.81 28.07
C VAL A 272 3.06 -0.57 28.54
N LEU A 273 4.23 -0.75 29.16
CA LEU A 273 5.03 0.35 29.69
C LEU A 273 5.50 1.30 28.58
N LEU A 274 6.07 0.78 27.49
CA LEU A 274 6.56 1.61 26.38
C LEU A 274 5.40 2.25 25.61
N GLY A 275 4.35 1.48 25.31
CA GLY A 275 3.19 1.91 24.55
C GLY A 275 2.34 2.96 25.27
N LEU A 276 2.06 2.79 26.57
CA LEU A 276 1.34 3.82 27.35
C LEU A 276 2.20 5.07 27.55
N ARG A 277 3.51 4.96 27.82
CA ARG A 277 4.40 6.14 27.89
C ARG A 277 4.40 6.93 26.57
N ARG A 278 4.38 6.24 25.43
CA ARG A 278 4.23 6.84 24.09
C ARG A 278 2.84 7.45 23.88
N ALA A 279 1.76 6.73 24.19
CA ALA A 279 0.39 7.21 24.05
C ALA A 279 0.12 8.47 24.88
N VAL A 280 0.51 8.50 26.15
CA VAL A 280 0.39 9.67 27.03
C VAL A 280 1.14 10.87 26.47
N ARG A 281 2.36 10.67 25.96
CA ARG A 281 3.13 11.74 25.28
C ARG A 281 2.41 12.27 24.04
N TYR A 282 1.82 11.41 23.21
CA TYR A 282 1.05 11.85 22.04
C TYR A 282 -0.27 12.53 22.42
N ALA A 283 -0.90 12.15 23.54
CA ALA A 283 -2.08 12.84 24.05
C ALA A 283 -1.74 14.26 24.55
N GLN A 284 -0.65 14.40 25.32
CA GLN A 284 -0.12 15.68 25.81
C GLN A 284 0.33 16.60 24.66
N ASP A 285 0.93 16.04 23.61
CA ASP A 285 1.27 16.74 22.36
C ASP A 285 0.03 17.16 21.53
N GLY A 286 -1.18 16.84 21.97
CA GLY A 286 -2.43 17.19 21.28
C GLY A 286 -2.73 16.30 20.07
N GLN A 287 -2.28 15.05 20.08
CA GLN A 287 -2.59 14.00 19.10
C GLN A 287 -3.42 12.86 19.73
N LEU A 288 -4.54 13.20 20.38
CA LEU A 288 -5.33 12.22 21.15
C LEU A 288 -5.80 11.01 20.31
N LEU A 289 -6.10 11.17 19.01
CA LEU A 289 -6.44 10.03 18.15
C LEU A 289 -5.24 9.10 17.89
N LEU A 290 -4.02 9.63 17.80
CA LEU A 290 -2.81 8.81 17.75
C LEU A 290 -2.58 8.09 19.08
N ALA A 291 -2.80 8.77 20.22
CA ALA A 291 -2.72 8.14 21.53
C ALA A 291 -3.72 6.98 21.68
N VAL A 292 -4.98 7.18 21.25
CA VAL A 292 -6.02 6.16 21.25
C VAL A 292 -5.65 4.98 20.35
N ALA A 293 -5.11 5.23 19.14
CA ALA A 293 -4.64 4.17 18.26
C ALA A 293 -3.45 3.39 18.84
N VAL A 294 -2.48 4.08 19.44
CA VAL A 294 -1.30 3.48 20.10
C VAL A 294 -1.73 2.61 21.28
N THR A 295 -2.62 3.08 22.15
CA THR A 295 -3.18 2.27 23.24
C THR A 295 -3.98 1.08 22.72
N GLY A 296 -4.79 1.23 21.67
CA GLY A 296 -5.50 0.11 21.04
C GLY A 296 -4.56 -0.95 20.43
N CYS A 297 -3.42 -0.53 19.86
CA CYS A 297 -2.39 -1.46 19.39
C CYS A 297 -1.69 -2.21 20.54
N VAL A 298 -1.53 -1.58 21.71
CA VAL A 298 -1.07 -2.27 22.94
C VAL A 298 -2.12 -3.29 23.39
N VAL A 299 -3.40 -2.89 23.49
CA VAL A 299 -4.53 -3.77 23.88
C VAL A 299 -4.53 -5.05 23.05
N VAL A 300 -4.45 -4.93 21.72
CA VAL A 300 -4.33 -6.08 20.79
C VAL A 300 -3.10 -6.93 21.11
N ALA A 301 -1.91 -6.32 21.17
CA ALA A 301 -0.66 -7.07 21.30
C ALA A 301 -0.57 -7.88 22.60
N VAL A 302 -1.17 -7.39 23.70
CA VAL A 302 -1.06 -7.99 25.04
C VAL A 302 -2.31 -8.76 25.50
N SER A 303 -3.34 -8.88 24.66
CA SER A 303 -4.47 -9.78 24.95
C SER A 303 -4.01 -11.25 24.82
N PRO A 304 -4.51 -12.21 25.63
CA PRO A 304 -4.15 -13.62 25.47
C PRO A 304 -4.48 -14.15 24.06
N THR A 305 -5.69 -13.86 23.59
CA THR A 305 -6.14 -14.01 22.20
C THR A 305 -6.53 -12.64 21.64
N ALA A 306 -6.15 -12.37 20.39
CA ALA A 306 -6.46 -11.12 19.70
C ALA A 306 -6.83 -11.42 18.24
N TRP A 307 -8.08 -11.83 18.03
CA TRP A 307 -8.60 -12.25 16.73
C TRP A 307 -8.52 -11.16 15.68
N GLN A 308 -8.28 -11.52 14.41
CA GLN A 308 -8.16 -10.58 13.28
C GLN A 308 -9.28 -9.52 13.22
N HIS A 309 -10.52 -9.86 13.61
CA HIS A 309 -11.65 -8.94 13.65
C HIS A 309 -11.54 -7.82 14.72
N GLN A 310 -10.59 -7.90 15.66
CA GLN A 310 -10.35 -6.92 16.74
C GLN A 310 -9.31 -5.84 16.38
N LEU A 311 -8.52 -6.00 15.30
CA LEU A 311 -7.36 -5.16 14.99
C LEU A 311 -7.69 -3.79 14.33
N LEU A 312 -8.92 -3.31 14.45
CA LEU A 312 -9.36 -1.99 13.93
C LEU A 312 -8.48 -0.83 14.41
N TRP A 313 -7.92 -0.94 15.62
CA TRP A 313 -6.97 0.00 16.21
C TRP A 313 -5.74 0.28 15.33
N VAL A 314 -5.27 -0.73 14.60
CA VAL A 314 -4.09 -0.61 13.72
C VAL A 314 -4.38 0.37 12.58
N LEU A 315 -5.59 0.35 11.99
CA LEU A 315 -5.99 1.32 10.96
C LEU A 315 -6.08 2.75 11.51
N LEU A 316 -6.49 2.93 12.77
CA LEU A 316 -6.51 4.27 13.38
C LEU A 316 -5.09 4.86 13.50
N ALA A 317 -4.04 4.03 13.54
CA ALA A 317 -2.66 4.50 13.60
C ALA A 317 -2.18 5.17 12.29
N VAL A 318 -2.93 5.12 11.18
CA VAL A 318 -2.65 5.86 9.93
C VAL A 318 -2.42 7.36 10.16
N VAL A 319 -3.03 7.94 11.20
CA VAL A 319 -2.91 9.38 11.49
C VAL A 319 -1.51 9.80 11.96
N GLY A 320 -0.67 8.85 12.38
CA GLY A 320 0.69 9.09 12.85
C GLY A 320 1.65 9.53 11.73
N ARG A 321 2.22 10.74 11.84
CA ARG A 321 3.16 11.28 10.84
C ARG A 321 4.58 10.79 11.10
N VAL A 322 5.12 9.96 10.22
CA VAL A 322 6.51 9.47 10.25
C VAL A 322 7.38 10.23 9.24
N GLY A 323 8.68 10.37 9.57
CA GLY A 323 9.73 10.85 8.65
C GLY A 323 9.79 12.37 8.44
N LYS A 324 11.00 12.92 8.33
CA LYS A 324 11.22 14.37 8.14
C LYS A 324 10.91 14.84 6.71
N ARG A 325 11.06 13.98 5.70
CA ARG A 325 10.86 14.32 4.27
C ARG A 325 9.42 14.12 3.83
N ALA A 326 8.98 14.87 2.83
CA ALA A 326 7.62 14.75 2.28
C ALA A 326 7.36 13.37 1.64
N ALA A 327 8.39 12.73 1.05
CA ALA A 327 8.31 11.37 0.52
C ALA A 327 8.04 10.30 1.60
N ASP A 328 8.55 10.50 2.81
CA ASP A 328 8.45 9.50 3.89
C ASP A 328 7.07 9.50 4.56
N ARG A 329 6.29 10.59 4.39
CA ARG A 329 4.97 10.78 5.04
C ARG A 329 3.91 9.76 4.62
N LEU A 330 4.07 9.14 3.45
CA LEU A 330 3.15 8.10 2.96
C LEU A 330 3.59 6.68 3.37
N VAL A 331 4.82 6.50 3.87
CA VAL A 331 5.36 5.17 4.22
C VAL A 331 4.51 4.50 5.29
N TRP A 332 4.30 5.18 6.42
CA TRP A 332 3.53 4.63 7.53
C TRP A 332 2.04 4.41 7.19
N PRO A 333 1.31 5.39 6.62
CA PRO A 333 -0.04 5.16 6.09
C PRO A 333 -0.14 3.99 5.11
N ALA A 334 0.80 3.85 4.18
CA ALA A 334 0.76 2.76 3.20
C ALA A 334 1.05 1.40 3.82
N VAL A 335 2.03 1.29 4.72
CA VAL A 335 2.30 0.05 5.47
C VAL A 335 1.04 -0.38 6.23
N VAL A 336 0.44 0.53 7.00
CA VAL A 336 -0.77 0.21 7.77
C VAL A 336 -1.94 -0.17 6.86
N VAL A 337 -2.21 0.59 5.79
CA VAL A 337 -3.31 0.28 4.86
C VAL A 337 -3.09 -1.04 4.13
N LEU A 338 -1.86 -1.36 3.71
CA LEU A 338 -1.56 -2.64 3.04
C LEU A 338 -1.68 -3.81 4.02
N VAL A 339 -1.12 -3.70 5.23
CA VAL A 339 -1.18 -4.74 6.27
C VAL A 339 -2.62 -4.98 6.75
N ILE A 340 -3.45 -3.94 6.83
CA ILE A 340 -4.84 -4.09 7.29
C ILE A 340 -5.81 -4.50 6.17
N THR A 341 -5.43 -4.46 4.88
CA THR A 341 -6.34 -4.82 3.75
C THR A 341 -5.95 -6.11 3.03
N LEU A 342 -4.66 -6.45 2.97
CA LEU A 342 -4.15 -7.62 2.25
C LEU A 342 -3.64 -8.70 3.23
N PRO A 343 -3.87 -10.00 2.94
CA PRO A 343 -3.33 -11.08 3.77
C PRO A 343 -1.80 -11.16 3.62
N GLY A 344 -1.11 -11.61 4.68
CA GLY A 344 0.35 -11.68 4.74
C GLY A 344 1.02 -12.34 3.53
N LYS A 345 0.39 -13.39 2.95
CA LYS A 345 0.85 -14.07 1.72
C LYS A 345 0.97 -13.16 0.48
N MET A 346 0.26 -12.03 0.43
CA MET A 346 0.40 -11.01 -0.63
C MET A 346 1.46 -9.95 -0.30
N LEU A 347 1.84 -9.80 0.97
CA LEU A 347 2.76 -8.77 1.46
C LEU A 347 4.20 -9.25 1.58
N LEU A 348 4.41 -10.55 1.84
CA LEU A 348 5.72 -11.20 1.93
C LEU A 348 5.73 -12.55 1.20
N PRO A 349 6.88 -13.00 0.67
CA PRO A 349 6.99 -14.27 -0.07
C PRO A 349 6.92 -15.50 0.85
N ASN A 350 6.63 -16.67 0.26
CA ASN A 350 6.58 -17.95 0.96
C ASN A 350 7.99 -18.56 1.09
N ILE A 351 8.82 -17.98 1.95
CA ILE A 351 10.19 -18.42 2.24
C ILE A 351 10.27 -18.73 3.74
N GLY A 352 10.85 -19.88 4.12
CA GLY A 352 10.90 -20.36 5.52
C GLY A 352 11.30 -19.29 6.54
N ALA A 353 12.42 -18.61 6.29
CA ALA A 353 12.94 -17.54 7.16
C ALA A 353 12.05 -16.29 7.27
N LEU A 354 11.02 -16.15 6.42
CA LEU A 354 10.08 -15.03 6.43
C LEU A 354 8.68 -15.42 6.91
N LEU A 355 8.39 -16.71 7.17
CA LEU A 355 7.08 -17.15 7.69
C LEU A 355 6.71 -16.43 9.00
N PRO A 356 7.60 -16.33 10.02
CA PRO A 356 7.25 -15.64 11.27
C PRO A 356 6.93 -14.15 11.08
N VAL A 357 7.52 -13.49 10.08
CA VAL A 357 7.26 -12.08 9.76
C VAL A 357 5.97 -11.91 8.94
N ARG A 358 5.72 -12.82 8.01
CA ARG A 358 4.52 -12.87 7.16
C ARG A 358 3.25 -13.14 7.97
N ASP A 359 3.33 -14.09 8.89
CA ASP A 359 2.18 -14.64 9.59
C ASP A 359 1.81 -13.86 10.85
N ASN A 360 2.75 -13.05 11.36
CA ASN A 360 2.52 -12.06 12.41
C ASN A 360 2.49 -10.61 11.87
N VAL A 361 2.34 -10.38 10.56
CA VAL A 361 2.51 -9.04 9.96
C VAL A 361 1.56 -7.98 10.54
N LEU A 362 0.37 -8.40 10.96
CA LEU A 362 -0.64 -7.56 11.62
C LEU A 362 -0.24 -7.18 13.04
N LEU A 363 0.20 -8.15 13.85
CA LEU A 363 0.83 -7.90 15.15
C LEU A 363 2.07 -6.99 15.04
N LEU A 364 2.93 -7.21 14.03
CA LEU A 364 4.13 -6.41 13.82
C LEU A 364 3.80 -4.95 13.46
N ALA A 365 2.69 -4.69 12.76
CA ALA A 365 2.19 -3.32 12.57
C ALA A 365 1.65 -2.71 13.89
N ALA A 366 0.96 -3.50 14.72
CA ALA A 366 0.50 -3.05 16.04
C ALA A 366 1.67 -2.72 16.99
N LEU A 367 2.65 -3.62 17.14
CA LEU A 367 3.89 -3.41 17.89
C LEU A 367 4.72 -2.26 17.30
N GLY A 368 4.72 -2.14 15.97
CA GLY A 368 5.30 -1.01 15.25
C GLY A 368 4.70 0.32 15.70
N ALA A 369 3.37 0.45 15.73
CA ALA A 369 2.68 1.63 16.21
C ALA A 369 2.93 1.87 17.73
N ALA A 370 2.79 0.81 18.52
CA ALA A 370 2.88 0.84 19.97
C ALA A 370 4.25 1.30 20.47
N CYS A 371 5.34 0.71 19.95
CA CYS A 371 6.68 0.82 20.52
C CYS A 371 7.71 1.51 19.62
N ALA A 372 7.73 1.20 18.31
CA ALA A 372 8.89 1.50 17.45
C ALA A 372 8.74 2.75 16.56
N ALA A 373 7.56 2.98 15.97
CA ALA A 373 7.37 3.98 14.92
C ALA A 373 7.71 5.40 15.44
N PRO A 374 8.62 6.16 14.77
CA PRO A 374 9.01 7.48 15.22
C PRO A 374 8.01 8.53 14.72
N PHE A 375 6.82 8.56 15.34
CA PHE A 375 5.82 9.59 15.07
C PHE A 375 6.33 10.95 15.57
N LEU A 376 6.22 11.95 14.69
CA LEU A 376 6.61 13.32 14.99
C LEU A 376 5.66 13.97 15.99
N SER A 377 6.22 14.74 16.92
CA SER A 377 5.47 15.68 17.76
C SER A 377 4.99 16.88 16.93
N ARG A 378 3.84 17.45 17.32
CA ARG A 378 3.27 18.69 16.75
C ARG A 378 4.15 19.91 16.96
N THR A 379 5.06 19.90 17.94
CA THR A 379 6.05 20.96 18.18
C THR A 379 7.21 20.95 17.17
N SER A 380 7.42 19.85 16.45
CA SER A 380 8.50 19.74 15.48
C SER A 380 8.24 20.63 14.26
N MET A 381 9.22 21.43 13.84
CA MET A 381 9.18 22.21 12.58
C MET A 381 8.72 21.36 11.37
N TYR A 382 9.15 20.10 11.34
CA TYR A 382 8.83 19.15 10.28
C TYR A 382 7.37 18.66 10.31
N TRP A 383 6.61 18.89 11.38
CA TRP A 383 5.20 18.46 11.48
C TRP A 383 4.34 19.10 10.40
N GLN A 384 4.45 20.42 10.25
CA GLN A 384 3.73 21.21 9.24
C GLN A 384 4.53 21.33 7.93
N GLN A 385 5.83 21.58 8.01
CA GLN A 385 6.70 21.80 6.85
C GLN A 385 7.69 20.62 6.70
N PRO A 386 7.26 19.49 6.09
CA PRO A 386 8.18 18.40 5.78
C PRO A 386 9.23 18.87 4.76
N ILE A 387 10.45 18.34 4.84
CA ILE A 387 11.53 18.64 3.88
C ILE A 387 11.01 18.31 2.47
N PRO A 388 10.93 19.27 1.54
CA PRO A 388 10.35 19.04 0.22
C PRO A 388 11.09 17.93 -0.52
N THR A 389 10.34 17.00 -1.13
CA THR A 389 10.97 16.05 -2.07
C THR A 389 11.42 16.83 -3.29
N VAL A 390 12.70 16.74 -3.64
CA VAL A 390 13.21 17.32 -4.90
C VAL A 390 12.54 16.59 -6.06
N TYR A 391 11.86 17.34 -6.93
CA TYR A 391 11.26 16.83 -8.16
C TYR A 391 12.09 17.30 -9.36
N ALA A 392 12.32 16.44 -10.34
CA ALA A 392 12.76 16.92 -11.65
C ALA A 392 11.59 17.65 -12.34
N LYS A 393 11.88 18.70 -13.12
CA LYS A 393 10.86 19.48 -13.84
C LYS A 393 10.09 18.55 -14.80
N PRO A 394 8.75 18.49 -14.76
CA PRO A 394 7.96 17.68 -15.69
C PRO A 394 8.21 18.10 -17.15
N VAL A 395 8.50 17.14 -18.01
CA VAL A 395 8.55 17.39 -19.46
C VAL A 395 7.12 17.49 -19.99
N ALA A 396 6.89 18.38 -20.95
CA ALA A 396 5.58 18.55 -21.56
C ALA A 396 5.14 17.26 -22.28
N SER A 397 4.14 16.57 -21.74
CA SER A 397 3.48 15.44 -22.40
C SER A 397 2.78 15.91 -23.67
N ARG A 398 3.03 15.28 -24.83
CA ARG A 398 2.37 15.63 -26.10
C ARG A 398 0.83 15.63 -25.97
N TRP A 399 0.28 14.68 -25.22
CA TRP A 399 -1.16 14.54 -24.97
C TRP A 399 -1.61 15.43 -23.79
N ARG A 400 -1.60 16.76 -24.00
CA ARG A 400 -2.00 17.75 -22.98
C ARG A 400 -3.49 17.66 -22.57
N ARG A 401 -4.34 17.09 -23.44
CA ARG A 401 -5.79 16.95 -23.24
C ARG A 401 -6.20 15.71 -22.42
N VAL A 402 -5.35 14.70 -22.25
CA VAL A 402 -5.68 13.51 -21.43
C VAL A 402 -5.46 13.83 -19.94
N PRO A 403 -6.47 13.63 -19.07
CA PRO A 403 -6.40 13.95 -17.64
C PRO A 403 -5.59 12.90 -16.84
N LEU A 404 -4.32 12.71 -17.21
CA LEU A 404 -3.40 11.82 -16.50
C LEU A 404 -3.21 12.29 -15.05
N LEU A 405 -3.35 11.34 -14.11
CA LEU A 405 -3.24 11.58 -12.67
C LEU A 405 -1.89 12.25 -12.31
N PRO A 406 -1.86 13.25 -11.40
CA PRO A 406 -0.69 14.12 -11.22
C PRO A 406 0.64 13.45 -10.85
N PHE A 407 0.61 12.21 -10.34
CA PHE A 407 1.81 11.46 -9.92
C PHE A 407 2.60 10.85 -11.10
N TRP A 408 1.98 10.64 -12.27
CA TRP A 408 2.69 10.24 -13.49
C TRP A 408 3.58 11.37 -14.02
N ARG A 409 3.11 12.61 -13.88
CA ARG A 409 3.81 13.83 -14.35
C ARG A 409 4.99 14.23 -13.44
N ARG A 410 5.16 13.65 -12.25
CA ARG A 410 6.17 14.06 -11.26
C ARG A 410 7.23 12.98 -11.08
N VAL A 411 8.44 13.24 -11.60
CA VAL A 411 9.63 12.42 -11.32
C VAL A 411 10.23 12.84 -9.97
N PHE A 412 10.26 11.92 -9.01
CA PHE A 412 10.91 12.11 -7.72
C PHE A 412 12.43 11.95 -7.88
N SER A 413 13.24 12.70 -7.12
CA SER A 413 14.70 12.51 -7.08
C SER A 413 15.09 11.14 -6.52
N ARG A 414 14.42 10.66 -5.47
CA ARG A 414 14.46 9.27 -4.97
C ARG A 414 13.07 8.90 -4.40
N PRO A 415 12.41 7.81 -4.85
CA PRO A 415 11.26 7.26 -4.14
C PRO A 415 11.72 6.56 -2.85
N ASN A 416 10.81 6.31 -1.89
CA ASN A 416 11.16 5.58 -0.68
C ASN A 416 11.19 4.05 -0.96
N LEU A 417 12.30 3.39 -0.61
CA LEU A 417 12.53 1.97 -0.91
C LEU A 417 11.41 1.05 -0.44
N LEU A 418 10.89 1.25 0.78
CA LEU A 418 9.85 0.38 1.34
C LEU A 418 8.54 0.49 0.55
N LEU A 419 8.21 1.68 0.05
CA LEU A 419 7.03 1.88 -0.81
C LEU A 419 7.19 1.21 -2.18
N GLU A 420 8.38 1.29 -2.80
CA GLU A 420 8.63 0.64 -4.09
C GLU A 420 8.69 -0.89 -3.94
N LEU A 421 9.29 -1.43 -2.87
CA LEU A 421 9.30 -2.88 -2.58
C LEU A 421 7.89 -3.40 -2.31
N LEU A 422 7.08 -2.71 -1.49
CA LEU A 422 5.68 -3.09 -1.25
C LEU A 422 4.84 -2.98 -2.52
N LEU A 423 5.03 -1.96 -3.34
CA LEU A 423 4.36 -1.82 -4.64
C LEU A 423 4.70 -2.99 -5.58
N ILE A 424 5.99 -3.31 -5.73
CA ILE A 424 6.45 -4.44 -6.55
C ILE A 424 5.85 -5.75 -6.03
N ARG A 425 5.90 -5.98 -4.71
CA ARG A 425 5.41 -7.24 -4.12
C ARG A 425 3.90 -7.39 -4.26
N VAL A 426 3.11 -6.34 -4.00
CA VAL A 426 1.64 -6.38 -4.14
C VAL A 426 1.23 -6.57 -5.59
N VAL A 427 1.88 -5.87 -6.54
CA VAL A 427 1.63 -6.04 -7.98
C VAL A 427 2.02 -7.45 -8.45
N TYR A 428 3.16 -7.98 -8.00
CA TYR A 428 3.59 -9.35 -8.29
C TYR A 428 2.61 -10.39 -7.72
N SER A 429 2.13 -10.20 -6.49
CA SER A 429 1.13 -11.09 -5.90
C SER A 429 -0.23 -11.01 -6.59
N ALA A 430 -0.65 -9.84 -7.08
CA ALA A 430 -1.84 -9.72 -7.91
C ALA A 430 -1.66 -10.43 -9.27
N TYR A 431 -0.53 -10.20 -9.95
CA TYR A 431 -0.14 -10.90 -11.18
C TYR A 431 -0.15 -12.43 -11.01
N ALA A 432 0.41 -12.93 -9.91
CA ALA A 432 0.46 -14.37 -9.62
C ALA A 432 -0.94 -14.96 -9.37
N GLN A 433 -1.83 -14.26 -8.67
CA GLN A 433 -3.21 -14.71 -8.47
C GLN A 433 -3.99 -14.75 -9.79
N VAL A 434 -3.84 -13.75 -10.66
CA VAL A 434 -4.47 -13.75 -11.99
C VAL A 434 -3.87 -14.86 -12.88
N ARG A 435 -2.55 -15.08 -12.85
CA ARG A 435 -1.91 -16.18 -13.60
C ARG A 435 -2.41 -17.57 -13.16
N LEU A 436 -2.71 -17.75 -11.87
CA LEU A 436 -3.30 -18.98 -11.34
C LEU A 436 -4.78 -19.14 -11.70
N ALA A 437 -5.55 -18.05 -11.76
CA ALA A 437 -6.93 -18.08 -12.25
C ALA A 437 -7.05 -18.27 -13.78
N ALA A 438 -5.95 -18.08 -14.51
CA ALA A 438 -5.83 -18.16 -15.97
C ALA A 438 -5.36 -19.55 -16.46
N THR A 439 -5.65 -20.63 -15.73
CA THR A 439 -5.32 -22.00 -16.16
C THR A 439 -6.26 -22.48 -17.27
N ALA A 440 -5.86 -22.28 -18.51
CA ALA A 440 -6.50 -22.89 -19.68
C ALA A 440 -6.27 -24.41 -19.75
N GLY A 441 -7.13 -25.12 -20.47
CA GLY A 441 -7.01 -26.56 -20.69
C GLY A 441 -5.87 -26.92 -21.65
N ARG A 442 -5.16 -28.02 -21.34
CA ARG A 442 -4.03 -28.57 -22.11
C ARG A 442 -4.27 -28.58 -23.63
N ALA A 443 -5.41 -29.11 -24.07
CA ALA A 443 -5.75 -29.23 -25.49
C ALA A 443 -5.79 -27.89 -26.24
N THR A 444 -6.24 -26.80 -25.60
CA THR A 444 -6.25 -25.45 -26.18
C THR A 444 -4.83 -24.91 -26.38
N ALA A 445 -3.92 -25.21 -25.45
CA ALA A 445 -2.55 -24.76 -25.53
C ALA A 445 -1.72 -25.57 -26.54
N GLU A 446 -1.97 -26.88 -26.66
CA GLU A 446 -1.40 -27.73 -27.72
C GLU A 446 -1.93 -27.32 -29.12
N GLU A 447 -3.20 -26.91 -29.21
CA GLU A 447 -3.80 -26.36 -30.44
C GLU A 447 -3.08 -25.07 -30.88
N HIS A 448 -2.98 -24.08 -30.01
CA HIS A 448 -2.23 -22.85 -30.31
C HIS A 448 -0.73 -23.11 -30.58
N GLY A 449 -0.13 -24.13 -29.95
CA GLY A 449 1.23 -24.59 -30.25
C GLY A 449 1.40 -25.10 -31.69
N ARG A 450 0.44 -25.89 -32.19
CA ARG A 450 0.40 -26.32 -33.61
C ARG A 450 0.15 -25.15 -34.57
N GLN A 451 -0.59 -24.12 -34.15
CA GLN A 451 -0.79 -22.89 -34.93
C GLN A 451 0.50 -22.07 -35.04
N ILE A 452 1.24 -21.86 -33.93
CA ILE A 452 2.54 -21.18 -33.98
C ILE A 452 3.55 -21.95 -34.83
N HIS A 453 3.67 -23.27 -34.63
CA HIS A 453 4.61 -24.10 -35.39
C HIS A 453 4.35 -24.06 -36.92
N SER A 454 3.09 -24.09 -37.35
CA SER A 454 2.77 -24.01 -38.78
C SER A 454 2.97 -22.61 -39.38
N ILE A 455 2.86 -21.54 -38.57
CA ILE A 455 3.27 -20.18 -38.98
C ILE A 455 4.79 -20.08 -39.09
N GLU A 456 5.56 -20.68 -38.18
CA GLU A 456 7.02 -20.71 -38.24
C GLU A 456 7.53 -21.48 -39.46
N GLN A 457 6.96 -22.66 -39.76
CA GLN A 457 7.24 -23.40 -40.99
C GLN A 457 6.91 -22.61 -42.26
N TRP A 458 5.79 -21.87 -42.27
CA TRP A 458 5.41 -20.99 -43.39
C TRP A 458 6.36 -19.78 -43.55
N LEU A 459 6.99 -19.34 -42.47
CA LEU A 459 8.05 -18.31 -42.46
C LEU A 459 9.46 -18.89 -42.71
N HIS A 460 9.60 -20.21 -42.88
CA HIS A 460 10.87 -20.95 -42.96
C HIS A 460 11.78 -20.76 -41.73
N ILE A 461 11.16 -20.73 -40.55
CA ILE A 461 11.81 -20.73 -39.24
C ILE A 461 11.73 -22.16 -38.69
N ASP A 462 12.79 -22.94 -38.93
CA ASP A 462 12.90 -24.36 -38.54
C ASP A 462 14.15 -24.62 -37.67
N ILE A 463 14.59 -23.61 -36.90
CA ILE A 463 15.88 -23.63 -36.18
C ILE A 463 15.80 -24.32 -34.81
N GLU A 464 14.61 -24.38 -34.23
CA GLU A 464 14.33 -24.82 -32.86
C GLU A 464 14.77 -26.26 -32.64
N HIS A 465 14.31 -27.16 -33.51
CA HIS A 465 14.57 -28.59 -33.39
C HIS A 465 16.06 -28.91 -33.59
N TRP A 466 16.73 -28.22 -34.52
CA TRP A 466 18.17 -28.32 -34.75
C TRP A 466 18.96 -27.80 -33.55
N ALA A 467 18.64 -26.62 -33.03
CA ALA A 467 19.35 -26.00 -31.92
C ALA A 467 19.24 -26.84 -30.64
N ASN A 468 18.05 -27.35 -30.33
CA ASN A 468 17.82 -28.25 -29.21
C ASN A 468 18.66 -29.54 -29.33
N HIS A 469 18.57 -30.24 -30.47
CA HIS A 469 19.35 -31.48 -30.69
C HIS A 469 20.86 -31.27 -30.84
N ALA A 470 21.32 -30.07 -31.19
CA ALA A 470 22.74 -29.73 -31.21
C ALA A 470 23.27 -29.47 -29.78
N VAL A 471 22.54 -28.70 -28.98
CA VAL A 471 22.92 -28.36 -27.60
C VAL A 471 22.86 -29.57 -26.66
N VAL A 472 21.84 -30.42 -26.79
CA VAL A 472 21.69 -31.67 -25.99
C VAL A 472 22.94 -32.57 -26.08
N LYS A 473 23.65 -32.57 -27.22
CA LYS A 473 24.84 -33.40 -27.45
C LYS A 473 26.12 -32.84 -26.81
N ILE A 474 26.07 -31.64 -26.24
CA ILE A 474 27.24 -30.90 -25.73
C ILE A 474 26.98 -30.52 -24.27
N ASN A 475 27.31 -31.42 -23.34
CA ASN A 475 26.96 -31.33 -21.91
C ASN A 475 27.20 -29.94 -21.30
N TRP A 476 28.38 -29.35 -21.49
CA TRP A 476 28.72 -28.03 -20.91
C TRP A 476 27.87 -26.89 -21.49
N LEU A 477 27.45 -26.99 -22.76
CA LEU A 477 26.66 -25.97 -23.45
C LEU A 477 25.18 -26.08 -23.07
N ARG A 478 24.69 -27.32 -22.91
CA ARG A 478 23.41 -27.64 -22.29
C ARG A 478 23.34 -27.06 -20.87
N GLU A 479 24.28 -27.44 -20.00
CA GLU A 479 24.34 -26.98 -18.60
C GLU A 479 24.48 -25.45 -18.49
N PHE A 480 25.23 -24.82 -19.40
CA PHE A 480 25.28 -23.36 -19.52
C PHE A 480 23.90 -22.79 -19.83
N PHE A 481 23.20 -23.28 -20.85
CA PHE A 481 21.88 -22.75 -21.23
C PHE A 481 20.80 -23.03 -20.19
N ASP A 482 20.79 -24.20 -19.55
CA ASP A 482 19.84 -24.56 -18.49
C ASP A 482 20.02 -23.64 -17.26
N TYR A 483 21.28 -23.42 -16.84
CA TYR A 483 21.61 -22.51 -15.75
C TYR A 483 21.29 -21.05 -16.11
N TYR A 484 21.60 -20.63 -17.34
CA TYR A 484 21.34 -19.28 -17.84
C TYR A 484 19.84 -18.97 -17.86
N TYR A 485 19.06 -19.88 -18.46
CA TYR A 485 17.61 -19.84 -18.52
C TYR A 485 17.01 -19.74 -17.12
N SER A 486 17.39 -20.63 -16.21
CA SER A 486 16.83 -20.70 -14.85
C SER A 486 17.16 -19.48 -13.98
N THR A 487 18.30 -18.83 -14.20
CA THR A 487 18.89 -17.90 -13.22
C THR A 487 18.94 -16.44 -13.68
N PHE A 488 19.44 -16.17 -14.89
CA PHE A 488 19.85 -14.80 -15.27
C PHE A 488 18.67 -13.86 -15.46
N HIS A 489 17.51 -14.37 -15.86
CA HIS A 489 16.30 -13.58 -16.08
C HIS A 489 15.75 -12.95 -14.78
N PHE A 490 16.08 -13.47 -13.58
CA PHE A 490 15.78 -12.78 -12.31
C PHE A 490 16.93 -11.88 -11.85
N ILE A 491 18.17 -12.37 -11.89
CA ILE A 491 19.31 -11.63 -11.32
C ILE A 491 19.55 -10.32 -12.08
N VAL A 492 19.63 -10.36 -13.42
CA VAL A 492 20.05 -9.17 -14.19
C VAL A 492 19.05 -8.00 -14.07
N PRO A 493 17.72 -8.18 -14.18
CA PRO A 493 16.78 -7.07 -13.95
C PRO A 493 16.85 -6.51 -12.52
N LEU A 494 16.98 -7.37 -11.50
CA LEU A 494 17.10 -6.93 -10.11
C LEU A 494 18.40 -6.14 -9.87
N THR A 495 19.53 -6.58 -10.43
CA THR A 495 20.81 -5.84 -10.38
C THR A 495 20.69 -4.48 -11.07
N ILE A 496 20.09 -4.39 -12.25
CA ILE A 496 19.85 -3.12 -12.95
C ILE A 496 18.97 -2.20 -12.10
N LEU A 497 17.83 -2.69 -11.60
CA LEU A 497 16.92 -1.90 -10.76
C LEU A 497 17.61 -1.42 -9.47
N GLY A 498 18.43 -2.25 -8.81
CA GLY A 498 19.21 -1.86 -7.63
C GLY A 498 20.26 -0.78 -7.94
N VAL A 499 21.03 -0.94 -9.02
CA VAL A 499 22.04 0.04 -9.44
C VAL A 499 21.40 1.37 -9.84
N LEU A 500 20.26 1.34 -10.54
CA LEU A 500 19.51 2.55 -10.87
C LEU A 500 18.91 3.20 -9.62
N TYR A 501 18.33 2.45 -8.68
CA TYR A 501 17.83 3.02 -7.42
C TYR A 501 18.95 3.71 -6.62
N ALA A 502 20.13 3.10 -6.55
CA ALA A 502 21.27 3.64 -5.81
C ALA A 502 21.93 4.86 -6.49
N ARG A 503 22.18 4.79 -7.81
CA ARG A 503 23.04 5.74 -8.56
C ARG A 503 22.31 6.60 -9.60
N ARG A 504 21.19 6.16 -10.17
CA ARG A 504 20.39 6.92 -11.17
C ARG A 504 18.88 6.88 -10.88
N PRO A 505 18.44 7.37 -9.71
CA PRO A 505 17.06 7.21 -9.25
C PRO A 505 16.00 7.95 -10.09
N ALA A 506 16.40 8.96 -10.88
CA ALA A 506 15.53 9.57 -11.88
C ALA A 506 15.20 8.60 -13.04
N ASP A 507 16.16 7.76 -13.45
CA ASP A 507 15.98 6.74 -14.49
C ASP A 507 15.30 5.47 -13.92
N TYR A 508 15.50 5.17 -12.63
CA TYR A 508 14.89 4.01 -11.95
C TYR A 508 13.37 3.92 -12.17
N ARG A 509 12.63 5.03 -12.00
CA ARG A 509 11.17 5.02 -12.17
C ARG A 509 10.73 4.82 -13.62
N TRP A 510 11.52 5.26 -14.61
CA TRP A 510 11.27 4.98 -16.02
C TRP A 510 11.46 3.47 -16.28
N ALA A 511 12.62 2.93 -15.91
CA ALA A 511 12.97 1.53 -16.12
C ALA A 511 11.98 0.58 -15.40
N ARG A 512 11.70 0.82 -14.11
CA ARG A 512 10.74 0.01 -13.33
C ARG A 512 9.32 0.09 -13.88
N SER A 513 8.91 1.22 -14.48
CA SER A 513 7.56 1.33 -15.04
C SER A 513 7.43 0.56 -16.34
N SER A 514 8.46 0.57 -17.22
CA SER A 514 8.38 -0.16 -18.48
C SER A 514 8.39 -1.67 -18.32
N ILE A 515 9.22 -2.24 -17.42
CA ILE A 515 9.15 -3.69 -17.09
C ILE A 515 7.83 -4.05 -16.40
N GLY A 516 7.30 -3.16 -15.55
CA GLY A 516 5.99 -3.34 -14.93
C GLY A 516 4.86 -3.43 -15.97
N PHE A 517 4.80 -2.48 -16.91
CA PHE A 517 3.82 -2.50 -18.00
C PHE A 517 4.02 -3.70 -18.94
N ALA A 518 5.27 -4.03 -19.31
CA ALA A 518 5.55 -5.19 -20.16
C ALA A 518 5.09 -6.50 -19.51
N THR A 519 5.28 -6.65 -18.19
CA THR A 519 4.84 -7.84 -17.43
C THR A 519 3.31 -7.91 -17.30
N LEU A 520 2.63 -6.77 -17.15
CA LEU A 520 1.16 -6.72 -17.15
C LEU A 520 0.57 -6.98 -18.55
N LEU A 521 1.22 -6.54 -19.62
CA LEU A 521 0.82 -6.85 -21.00
C LEU A 521 1.07 -8.33 -21.34
N ALA A 522 2.16 -8.92 -20.87
CA ALA A 522 2.42 -10.35 -21.00
C ALA A 522 1.35 -11.20 -20.31
N LEU A 523 0.86 -10.79 -19.14
CA LEU A 523 -0.26 -11.45 -18.45
C LEU A 523 -1.54 -11.47 -19.31
N VAL A 524 -1.83 -10.36 -20.00
CA VAL A 524 -2.99 -10.27 -20.92
C VAL A 524 -2.77 -11.13 -22.16
N GLY A 525 -1.56 -11.12 -22.74
CA GLY A 525 -1.21 -11.98 -23.87
C GLY A 525 -1.39 -13.47 -23.53
N PHE A 526 -0.82 -13.92 -22.42
CA PHE A 526 -0.97 -15.29 -21.91
C PHE A 526 -2.44 -15.66 -21.62
N TRP A 527 -3.23 -14.76 -21.03
CA TRP A 527 -4.65 -15.03 -20.75
C TRP A 527 -5.50 -15.16 -22.02
N LEU A 528 -5.16 -14.42 -23.08
CA LEU A 528 -5.85 -14.48 -24.37
C LEU A 528 -5.35 -15.64 -25.27
N TYR A 529 -4.07 -16.01 -25.17
CA TYR A 529 -3.42 -16.99 -26.03
C TYR A 529 -2.50 -17.93 -25.22
N PRO A 530 -3.07 -18.84 -24.41
CA PRO A 530 -2.32 -19.87 -23.70
C PRO A 530 -1.64 -20.81 -24.70
N LEU A 531 -0.36 -21.13 -24.50
CA LEU A 531 0.47 -21.80 -25.51
C LEU A 531 1.34 -22.91 -24.93
N ALA A 532 1.34 -24.08 -25.57
CA ALA A 532 2.28 -25.15 -25.28
C ALA A 532 3.67 -24.82 -25.87
N PRO A 533 4.76 -24.91 -25.07
CA PRO A 533 6.13 -24.78 -25.57
C PRO A 533 6.55 -26.04 -26.36
N PRO A 534 7.60 -25.97 -27.22
CA PRO A 534 8.05 -27.08 -28.06
C PRO A 534 8.21 -28.42 -27.33
N ARG A 535 8.85 -28.41 -26.15
CA ARG A 535 9.06 -29.58 -25.27
C ARG A 535 7.80 -30.28 -24.74
N LEU A 536 6.63 -29.64 -24.81
CA LEU A 536 5.35 -30.23 -24.41
C LEU A 536 4.48 -30.64 -25.61
N MET A 537 4.98 -30.50 -26.84
CA MET A 537 4.24 -30.87 -28.04
C MET A 537 4.35 -32.37 -28.35
N PRO A 538 3.24 -33.13 -28.36
CA PRO A 538 3.28 -34.53 -28.73
C PRO A 538 3.72 -34.71 -30.19
N GLY A 539 4.66 -35.63 -30.43
CA GLY A 539 5.11 -36.01 -31.76
C GLY A 539 6.20 -35.15 -32.41
N LEU A 540 6.59 -34.01 -31.82
CA LEU A 540 7.59 -33.09 -32.41
C LEU A 540 9.04 -33.32 -31.96
N GLY A 541 9.32 -34.33 -31.13
CA GLY A 541 10.68 -34.80 -30.82
C GLY A 541 11.55 -33.91 -29.91
N PHE A 542 11.06 -32.76 -29.46
CA PHE A 542 11.81 -31.84 -28.59
C PHE A 542 12.17 -32.42 -27.21
N ILE A 543 13.35 -32.04 -26.71
CA ILE A 543 13.93 -32.52 -25.45
C ILE A 543 13.94 -31.39 -24.42
N ASP A 544 13.30 -31.58 -23.26
CA ASP A 544 13.43 -30.69 -22.10
C ASP A 544 14.76 -30.96 -21.38
N THR A 545 15.73 -30.07 -21.58
CA THR A 545 17.05 -30.16 -20.93
C THR A 545 17.00 -29.71 -19.47
N VAL A 546 16.09 -28.79 -19.13
CA VAL A 546 16.03 -28.07 -17.85
C VAL A 546 15.38 -28.91 -16.75
N HIS A 547 14.36 -29.71 -17.10
CA HIS A 547 13.57 -30.50 -16.15
C HIS A 547 13.72 -32.02 -16.35
N GLY A 548 14.48 -32.45 -17.36
CA GLY A 548 14.65 -33.86 -17.69
C GLY A 548 13.43 -34.49 -18.39
N VAL A 549 13.49 -35.81 -18.59
CA VAL A 549 12.48 -36.58 -19.33
C VAL A 549 11.11 -36.48 -18.64
N GLN A 550 10.12 -35.98 -19.38
CA GLN A 550 8.78 -35.72 -18.87
C GLN A 550 7.84 -36.92 -19.07
N ASP A 551 7.29 -37.44 -17.97
CA ASP A 551 6.14 -38.33 -18.02
C ASP A 551 4.89 -37.50 -18.35
N PHE A 552 4.34 -37.66 -19.57
CA PHE A 552 3.17 -36.91 -20.03
C PHE A 552 1.86 -37.24 -19.29
N ALA A 553 1.86 -38.21 -18.37
CA ALA A 553 0.76 -38.57 -17.47
C ALA A 553 1.01 -38.16 -16.01
N LYS A 554 2.25 -38.21 -15.50
CA LYS A 554 2.64 -37.77 -14.14
C LYS A 554 4.02 -37.08 -14.10
N PRO A 555 4.15 -35.86 -14.64
CA PRO A 555 5.44 -35.17 -14.71
C PRO A 555 5.89 -34.59 -13.36
N ASP A 556 7.20 -34.64 -13.08
CA ASP A 556 7.85 -33.93 -11.98
C ASP A 556 8.64 -32.73 -12.51
N TYR A 557 8.61 -31.64 -11.75
CA TYR A 557 9.10 -30.32 -12.13
C TYR A 557 9.85 -29.59 -11.00
N GLY A 558 9.95 -30.17 -9.80
CA GLY A 558 10.61 -29.56 -8.64
C GLY A 558 9.79 -28.50 -7.88
N THR A 559 10.30 -28.10 -6.71
CA THR A 559 9.51 -27.44 -5.65
C THR A 559 9.21 -25.95 -5.84
N LEU A 560 9.74 -25.31 -6.88
CA LEU A 560 9.51 -23.89 -7.20
C LEU A 560 8.57 -23.64 -8.39
N THR A 561 8.38 -24.65 -9.25
CA THR A 561 7.62 -24.56 -10.52
C THR A 561 6.14 -24.93 -10.36
N THR A 562 5.76 -25.54 -9.23
CA THR A 562 4.36 -25.82 -8.83
C THR A 562 3.48 -24.55 -8.71
N LEU A 563 4.08 -23.36 -8.80
CA LEU A 563 3.42 -22.05 -8.82
C LEU A 563 3.40 -21.39 -10.22
N THR A 564 3.84 -22.08 -11.27
CA THR A 564 3.91 -21.54 -12.64
C THR A 564 3.14 -22.40 -13.63
N ASN A 565 2.09 -21.85 -14.27
CA ASN A 565 1.46 -22.51 -15.42
C ASN A 565 2.50 -22.64 -16.56
N GLN A 566 2.68 -23.86 -17.06
CA GLN A 566 3.66 -24.25 -18.06
C GLN A 566 3.16 -24.09 -19.51
N TYR A 567 1.83 -24.09 -19.69
CA TYR A 567 1.15 -23.79 -20.96
C TYR A 567 1.04 -22.26 -21.17
N ALA A 568 2.15 -21.56 -20.94
CA ALA A 568 2.26 -20.12 -20.86
C ALA A 568 3.50 -19.60 -21.62
N ALA A 569 3.80 -20.21 -22.77
CA ALA A 569 5.01 -19.89 -23.54
C ALA A 569 4.91 -18.52 -24.25
N MET A 570 3.74 -18.18 -24.83
CA MET A 570 3.54 -16.87 -25.46
C MET A 570 2.97 -15.84 -24.46
N PRO A 571 3.48 -14.59 -24.42
CA PRO A 571 4.77 -14.13 -24.95
C PRO A 571 5.93 -14.44 -23.98
N SER A 572 7.15 -14.68 -24.51
CA SER A 572 8.30 -15.04 -23.68
C SER A 572 8.74 -13.90 -22.76
N LEU A 573 8.40 -14.01 -21.48
CA LEU A 573 8.85 -13.09 -20.43
C LEU A 573 10.36 -13.20 -20.15
N HIS A 574 10.96 -14.37 -20.35
CA HIS A 574 12.40 -14.56 -20.25
C HIS A 574 13.12 -13.63 -21.23
N PHE A 575 12.81 -13.76 -22.53
CA PHE A 575 13.35 -12.86 -23.54
C PHE A 575 12.92 -11.41 -23.31
N GLY A 576 11.64 -11.15 -22.98
CA GLY A 576 11.16 -9.80 -22.73
C GLY A 576 11.94 -9.05 -21.63
N TRP A 577 12.19 -9.69 -20.48
CA TRP A 577 12.98 -9.07 -19.41
C TRP A 577 14.45 -8.87 -19.80
N SER A 578 15.07 -9.81 -20.51
CA SER A 578 16.44 -9.66 -21.02
C SER A 578 16.58 -8.56 -22.08
N LEU A 579 15.57 -8.39 -22.95
CA LEU A 579 15.52 -7.32 -23.95
C LEU A 579 15.31 -5.96 -23.28
N TRP A 580 14.45 -5.89 -22.27
CA TRP A 580 14.33 -4.71 -21.42
C TRP A 580 15.68 -4.36 -20.76
N CYS A 581 16.41 -5.35 -20.23
CA CYS A 581 17.75 -5.14 -19.67
C CYS A 581 18.70 -4.55 -20.71
N GLY A 582 18.74 -5.13 -21.91
CA GLY A 582 19.58 -4.66 -23.01
C GLY A 582 19.25 -3.24 -23.44
N VAL A 583 17.96 -2.91 -23.64
CA VAL A 583 17.50 -1.55 -23.96
C VAL A 583 17.90 -0.57 -22.85
N VAL A 584 17.69 -0.90 -21.58
CA VAL A 584 18.07 -0.05 -20.45
C VAL A 584 19.59 0.15 -20.39
N ILE A 585 20.40 -0.89 -20.62
CA ILE A 585 21.86 -0.77 -20.64
C ILE A 585 22.33 0.08 -21.83
N VAL A 586 21.84 -0.18 -23.06
CA VAL A 586 22.21 0.58 -24.26
C VAL A 586 21.88 2.07 -24.13
N VAL A 587 20.73 2.41 -23.52
CA VAL A 587 20.24 3.78 -23.34
C VAL A 587 20.90 4.52 -22.15
N LEU A 588 21.48 3.81 -21.18
CA LEU A 588 22.04 4.41 -19.95
C LEU A 588 23.55 4.29 -19.81
N ALA A 589 24.18 3.26 -20.36
CA ALA A 589 25.60 2.97 -20.14
C ALA A 589 26.51 3.89 -21.00
N PRO A 590 27.56 4.49 -20.41
CA PRO A 590 28.43 5.44 -21.12
C PRO A 590 29.45 4.76 -22.05
N LYS A 591 29.91 3.53 -21.73
CA LYS A 591 30.98 2.85 -22.47
C LYS A 591 30.42 1.83 -23.47
N MET A 592 30.99 1.75 -24.67
CA MET A 592 30.48 0.87 -25.74
C MET A 592 30.50 -0.62 -25.38
N TRP A 593 31.52 -1.09 -24.65
CA TRP A 593 31.57 -2.49 -24.19
C TRP A 593 30.41 -2.84 -23.24
N MET A 594 29.92 -1.88 -22.43
CA MET A 594 28.75 -2.10 -21.59
C MET A 594 27.49 -2.27 -22.43
N LYS A 595 27.36 -1.52 -23.53
CA LYS A 595 26.24 -1.65 -24.48
C LYS A 595 26.29 -3.00 -25.20
N ALA A 596 27.49 -3.47 -25.59
CA ALA A 596 27.68 -4.80 -26.16
C ALA A 596 27.27 -5.91 -25.17
N LEU A 597 27.73 -5.88 -23.91
CA LEU A 597 27.26 -6.81 -22.87
C LEU A 597 25.73 -6.74 -22.66
N GLY A 598 25.16 -5.54 -22.73
CA GLY A 598 23.71 -5.32 -22.67
C GLY A 598 22.95 -6.01 -23.80
N LEU A 599 23.49 -6.05 -25.01
CA LEU A 599 22.89 -6.74 -26.17
C LEU A 599 23.19 -8.25 -26.21
N LEU A 600 24.31 -8.69 -25.64
CA LEU A 600 24.62 -10.12 -25.49
C LEU A 600 23.64 -10.83 -24.55
N HIS A 601 23.10 -10.14 -23.54
CA HIS A 601 22.13 -10.75 -22.62
C HIS A 601 20.82 -11.24 -23.29
N PRO A 602 20.07 -10.42 -24.06
CA PRO A 602 18.92 -10.92 -24.80
C PRO A 602 19.28 -11.90 -25.91
N LEU A 603 20.48 -11.79 -26.52
CA LEU A 603 20.96 -12.79 -27.48
C LEU A 603 21.10 -14.17 -26.82
N PHE A 604 21.82 -14.26 -25.70
CA PHE A 604 21.94 -15.51 -24.96
C PHE A 604 20.60 -16.00 -24.42
N THR A 605 19.67 -15.11 -24.04
CA THR A 605 18.33 -15.53 -23.62
C THR A 605 17.50 -16.11 -24.77
N VAL A 606 17.52 -15.54 -25.98
CA VAL A 606 16.79 -16.15 -27.13
C VAL A 606 17.44 -17.47 -27.55
N SER A 607 18.78 -17.57 -27.53
CA SER A 607 19.47 -18.86 -27.73
C SER A 607 19.08 -19.89 -26.66
N ALA A 608 19.01 -19.50 -25.39
CA ALA A 608 18.66 -20.39 -24.28
C ALA A 608 17.24 -20.94 -24.40
N ILE A 609 16.24 -20.08 -24.62
CA ILE A 609 14.84 -20.55 -24.66
C ILE A 609 14.53 -21.48 -25.84
N VAL A 610 15.22 -21.27 -26.97
CA VAL A 610 15.12 -22.12 -28.17
C VAL A 610 15.89 -23.43 -27.94
N ALA A 611 17.15 -23.36 -27.50
CA ALA A 611 17.98 -24.54 -27.26
C ALA A 611 17.43 -25.48 -26.17
N THR A 612 16.71 -24.95 -25.18
CA THR A 612 16.08 -25.74 -24.11
C THR A 612 14.66 -26.20 -24.45
N GLY A 613 14.17 -25.95 -25.68
CA GLY A 613 12.81 -26.30 -26.10
C GLY A 613 11.69 -25.61 -25.30
N ASN A 614 12.01 -24.55 -24.56
CA ASN A 614 11.11 -23.89 -23.61
C ASN A 614 10.21 -22.82 -24.24
N HIS A 615 10.54 -22.34 -25.44
CA HIS A 615 9.76 -21.37 -26.21
C HIS A 615 10.00 -21.52 -27.72
N TRP A 616 9.05 -21.04 -28.52
CA TRP A 616 9.19 -20.83 -29.97
C TRP A 616 9.90 -19.51 -30.28
N VAL A 617 10.38 -19.28 -31.50
CA VAL A 617 10.97 -17.98 -31.90
C VAL A 617 9.90 -16.88 -31.93
N LEU A 618 8.66 -17.18 -32.32
CA LEU A 618 7.55 -16.24 -32.26
C LEU A 618 7.14 -15.86 -30.82
N ASP A 619 7.44 -16.68 -29.80
CA ASP A 619 7.29 -16.25 -28.40
C ASP A 619 8.25 -15.11 -28.05
N ALA A 620 9.46 -15.12 -28.62
CA ALA A 620 10.43 -14.04 -28.47
C ALA A 620 9.97 -12.76 -29.20
N VAL A 621 9.32 -12.89 -30.37
CA VAL A 621 8.67 -11.77 -31.06
C VAL A 621 7.54 -11.19 -30.21
N GLY A 622 6.70 -12.03 -29.61
CA GLY A 622 5.69 -11.62 -28.62
C GLY A 622 6.32 -10.91 -27.42
N GLY A 623 7.45 -11.42 -26.91
CA GLY A 623 8.25 -10.80 -25.85
C GLY A 623 8.76 -9.39 -26.24
N ALA A 624 9.26 -9.23 -27.47
CA ALA A 624 9.68 -7.94 -28.01
C ALA A 624 8.53 -6.94 -28.11
N LEU A 625 7.35 -7.40 -28.53
CA LEU A 625 6.15 -6.59 -28.65
C LEU A 625 5.69 -6.04 -27.30
N VAL A 626 5.52 -6.89 -26.27
CA VAL A 626 5.07 -6.43 -24.93
C VAL A 626 6.08 -5.52 -24.24
N VAL A 627 7.39 -5.71 -24.46
CA VAL A 627 8.45 -4.79 -23.99
C VAL A 627 8.38 -3.44 -24.68
N SER A 628 8.24 -3.44 -26.01
CA SER A 628 8.13 -2.22 -26.82
C SER A 628 6.88 -1.42 -26.43
N MET A 629 5.75 -2.10 -26.24
CA MET A 629 4.53 -1.50 -25.69
C MET A 629 4.73 -1.01 -24.25
N GLY A 630 5.45 -1.74 -23.38
CA GLY A 630 5.75 -1.32 -22.02
C GLY A 630 6.57 -0.01 -21.93
N PHE A 631 7.57 0.14 -22.80
CA PHE A 631 8.26 1.43 -22.99
C PHE A 631 7.34 2.49 -23.62
N GLY A 632 6.49 2.11 -24.58
CA GLY A 632 5.49 2.97 -25.23
C GLY A 632 4.50 3.59 -24.25
N LEU A 633 3.84 2.78 -23.41
CA LEU A 633 2.96 3.26 -22.33
C LEU A 633 3.73 4.17 -21.35
N THR A 634 4.95 3.79 -20.97
CA THR A 634 5.79 4.62 -20.09
C THR A 634 6.06 5.99 -20.69
N TYR A 635 6.34 6.07 -21.99
CA TYR A 635 6.56 7.30 -22.75
C TYR A 635 5.27 8.13 -22.94
N LEU A 636 4.13 7.49 -23.22
CA LEU A 636 2.83 8.16 -23.34
C LEU A 636 2.39 8.79 -22.01
N LEU A 637 2.59 8.09 -20.89
CA LEU A 637 2.19 8.53 -19.55
C LEU A 637 3.16 9.55 -18.93
N SER A 638 4.47 9.39 -19.17
CA SER A 638 5.52 10.20 -18.52
C SER A 638 6.07 11.33 -19.42
N GLY A 639 5.82 11.27 -20.73
CA GLY A 639 6.38 12.19 -21.72
C GLY A 639 7.77 11.81 -22.23
N ARG A 640 8.38 12.71 -23.03
CA ARG A 640 9.79 12.58 -23.45
C ARG A 640 10.71 12.57 -22.23
N ARG A 641 11.64 11.63 -22.14
CA ARG A 641 12.74 11.64 -21.16
C ARG A 641 13.64 12.84 -21.46
N ALA A 642 13.74 13.79 -20.52
CA ALA A 642 14.65 14.93 -20.66
C ALA A 642 16.11 14.48 -20.46
N LEU A 643 16.81 14.25 -21.57
CA LEU A 643 18.27 14.40 -21.63
C LEU A 643 18.62 15.89 -21.60
N GLN A 644 18.30 16.58 -20.50
CA GLN A 644 18.86 17.90 -20.22
C GLN A 644 20.29 17.71 -19.72
N LEU A 645 21.24 17.94 -20.61
CA LEU A 645 22.59 18.33 -20.22
C LEU A 645 22.45 19.59 -19.35
N VAL A 646 22.74 19.47 -18.06
CA VAL A 646 23.01 20.63 -17.22
C VAL A 646 24.43 21.05 -17.56
N THR A 647 24.57 21.98 -18.50
CA THR A 647 25.86 22.63 -18.77
C THR A 647 26.31 23.29 -17.48
N ALA A 648 27.47 22.89 -16.95
CA ALA A 648 28.04 23.53 -15.78
C ALA A 648 28.54 24.92 -16.20
N GLY A 649 27.80 25.97 -15.83
CA GLY A 649 28.09 27.35 -16.19
C GLY A 649 27.48 28.32 -15.19
N ASN A 650 28.36 29.03 -14.47
CA ASN A 650 28.08 30.21 -13.64
C ASN A 650 26.94 30.10 -12.63
N ALA A 651 27.12 29.22 -11.64
CA ALA A 651 26.74 29.60 -10.28
C ALA A 651 27.88 30.43 -9.68
N ASN A 652 27.71 31.76 -9.59
CA ASN A 652 28.66 32.61 -8.85
C ASN A 652 28.52 32.33 -7.34
N PRO A 653 29.60 31.94 -6.62
CA PRO A 653 29.50 31.48 -5.23
C PRO A 653 29.90 32.56 -4.19
N HIS A 654 29.68 33.85 -4.48
CA HIS A 654 29.85 34.95 -3.52
C HIS A 654 28.70 35.95 -3.62
N GLY A 655 28.13 36.32 -2.46
CA GLY A 655 26.93 37.17 -2.35
C GLY A 655 26.10 36.90 -1.11
N GLU A 656 26.71 36.83 0.07
CA GLU A 656 25.99 36.88 1.36
C GLU A 656 26.02 38.30 1.95
N ALA A 657 25.05 38.57 2.84
CA ALA A 657 24.89 39.78 3.66
C ALA A 657 24.60 41.10 2.90
N GLY A 658 23.44 41.70 3.21
CA GLY A 658 22.98 42.97 2.62
C GLY A 658 21.51 43.21 2.92
N ALA A 659 21.16 43.44 4.20
CA ALA A 659 19.79 43.64 4.62
C ALA A 659 19.42 45.13 4.72
N GLY A 660 18.24 45.50 4.21
CA GLY A 660 17.46 46.66 4.65
C GLY A 660 18.04 48.06 4.37
N LYS A 661 17.54 48.70 3.32
CA LYS A 661 17.12 50.10 3.38
C LYS A 661 15.81 50.28 2.62
N GLU A 662 14.95 51.14 3.15
CA GLU A 662 13.64 51.49 2.60
C GLU A 662 13.71 52.81 1.82
N ASP A 663 12.78 52.96 0.88
CA ASP A 663 12.13 54.17 0.36
C ASP A 663 12.91 55.38 -0.20
N ALA A 664 12.30 55.96 -1.25
CA ALA A 664 12.49 57.28 -1.86
C ALA A 664 13.89 57.56 -2.50
N GLU A 665 14.01 58.33 -3.58
CA GLU A 665 13.08 59.30 -4.18
C GLU A 665 12.82 59.04 -5.68
N ALA A 666 11.90 59.82 -6.26
CA ALA A 666 11.79 60.00 -7.69
C ALA A 666 12.36 61.37 -8.08
N ASP A 667 13.24 61.40 -9.07
CA ASP A 667 13.51 62.64 -9.81
C ASP A 667 13.66 62.35 -11.32
N THR A 668 13.28 63.33 -12.11
CA THR A 668 13.35 63.37 -13.58
C THR A 668 14.10 64.64 -13.94
N GLY A 669 15.26 64.62 -14.60
CA GLY A 669 15.76 63.68 -15.59
C GLY A 669 16.38 64.50 -16.73
N GLY A 670 17.25 63.92 -17.56
CA GLY A 670 17.89 64.69 -18.63
C GLY A 670 18.79 63.84 -19.50
N ALA A 671 18.69 64.00 -20.82
CA ALA A 671 19.46 63.24 -21.80
C ALA A 671 19.79 64.09 -23.02
N GLN A 672 21.09 64.26 -23.28
CA GLN A 672 21.78 64.69 -24.51
C GLN A 672 23.28 64.78 -24.15
N ALA A 673 24.25 64.54 -25.03
CA ALA A 673 24.26 63.89 -26.35
C ALA A 673 25.69 63.36 -26.62
N ALA A 674 25.88 62.59 -27.70
CA ALA A 674 27.21 62.36 -28.28
C ALA A 674 27.06 62.16 -29.79
N GLU A 675 27.69 63.03 -30.58
CA GLU A 675 27.78 62.92 -32.04
C GLU A 675 29.04 62.16 -32.47
N ALA A 676 28.96 61.50 -33.63
CA ALA A 676 30.09 61.26 -34.52
C ALA A 676 29.56 61.09 -35.96
N ASP A 677 30.24 61.70 -36.94
CA ASP A 677 29.81 61.81 -38.34
C ASP A 677 30.59 60.86 -39.28
N ALA A 678 29.98 60.52 -40.43
CA ALA A 678 30.62 60.27 -41.73
C ALA A 678 29.55 59.87 -42.79
N GLY A 679 29.27 60.73 -43.78
CA GLY A 679 28.18 60.54 -44.75
C GLY A 679 28.53 59.91 -46.11
N ALA A 680 27.53 59.85 -47.00
CA ALA A 680 27.62 59.55 -48.44
C ALA A 680 26.42 60.16 -49.21
N GLN A 681 26.55 60.47 -50.52
CA GLN A 681 25.51 61.16 -51.32
C GLN A 681 24.37 60.25 -51.80
N ALA A 682 23.14 60.79 -51.93
CA ALA A 682 22.41 60.95 -53.21
C ALA A 682 21.00 61.60 -53.05
N ALA A 683 20.54 62.29 -54.09
CA ALA A 683 19.43 63.26 -54.15
C ALA A 683 17.96 62.72 -54.17
N ALA A 684 17.02 63.68 -53.98
CA ALA A 684 15.60 63.69 -54.39
C ALA A 684 14.59 62.82 -53.59
N ASP A 685 13.31 63.20 -53.36
CA ASP A 685 12.55 64.44 -53.67
C ASP A 685 11.37 64.67 -52.69
N SER A 686 10.90 65.92 -52.53
CA SER A 686 9.66 66.40 -51.84
C SER A 686 9.49 66.09 -50.32
N GLY A 687 8.85 66.93 -49.49
CA GLY A 687 8.34 68.31 -49.64
C GLY A 687 7.54 68.79 -48.40
N THR A 688 7.38 70.12 -48.22
CA THR A 688 6.50 70.86 -47.23
C THR A 688 6.69 70.57 -45.72
N GLU A 689 7.18 71.51 -44.88
CA GLU A 689 6.48 72.64 -44.21
C GLU A 689 5.54 72.23 -43.04
N GLY A 690 5.56 72.85 -41.84
CA GLY A 690 6.45 73.88 -41.26
C GLY A 690 5.97 74.44 -39.89
N ALA A 691 6.82 75.28 -39.23
CA ALA A 691 6.53 76.20 -38.09
C ALA A 691 6.07 75.66 -36.70
N GLU A 692 6.31 76.30 -35.52
CA GLU A 692 7.37 77.20 -35.02
C GLU A 692 7.40 77.26 -33.44
N LYS A 693 8.52 77.77 -32.87
CA LYS A 693 8.89 78.35 -31.52
C LYS A 693 7.84 78.43 -30.37
N GLY A 694 8.15 78.44 -29.04
CA GLY A 694 9.37 78.57 -28.18
C GLY A 694 8.91 78.78 -26.70
N ALA A 695 9.67 79.16 -25.63
CA ALA A 695 11.11 79.31 -25.28
C ALA A 695 11.26 79.61 -23.73
N ASP A 696 12.50 79.62 -23.18
CA ASP A 696 12.97 80.12 -21.84
C ASP A 696 12.45 79.50 -20.49
N ALA A 697 13.15 79.52 -19.32
CA ALA A 697 14.59 79.61 -18.93
C ALA A 697 14.86 79.43 -17.38
N ARG A 698 16.14 79.18 -16.95
CA ARG A 698 16.81 79.42 -15.60
C ARG A 698 16.52 78.48 -14.39
N THR A 699 17.29 78.35 -13.27
CA THR A 699 18.74 78.55 -12.88
C THR A 699 19.05 78.18 -11.38
N VAL A 700 20.16 77.47 -11.05
CA VAL A 700 20.88 77.30 -9.71
C VAL A 700 20.15 76.54 -8.54
N GLY A 701 20.79 75.81 -7.59
CA GLY A 701 22.19 75.31 -7.37
C GLY A 701 22.52 74.92 -5.88
N GLU A 702 23.70 74.30 -5.61
CA GLU A 702 24.38 74.08 -4.27
C GLU A 702 23.73 73.17 -3.16
N MET A 703 24.41 72.56 -2.16
CA MET A 703 25.80 72.07 -1.94
C MET A 703 25.91 71.11 -0.69
N ALA A 704 27.00 70.32 -0.56
CA ALA A 704 27.52 69.58 0.63
C ALA A 704 26.67 68.40 1.22
N GLY A 705 27.20 67.41 1.95
CA GLY A 705 28.58 67.04 2.32
C GLY A 705 28.78 66.86 3.85
N GLY A 706 29.46 65.84 4.41
CA GLY A 706 30.10 64.63 3.86
C GLY A 706 31.08 63.96 4.88
N LYS A 707 31.61 62.74 4.59
CA LYS A 707 32.54 61.89 5.40
C LYS A 707 31.86 61.12 6.58
N GLN A 708 32.46 60.06 7.15
CA GLN A 708 33.81 59.49 6.98
C GLN A 708 33.81 57.96 6.90
#